data_AF-A0A9W7T902-F1
#
_entry.id   AF-A0A9W7T902-F1
#
_cell.length_a   1.000
_cell.length_b   1.000
_cell.length_c   1.000
_cell.angle_alpha   90.00
_cell.angle_beta   90.00
_cell.angle_gamma   90.00
#
_symmetry.space_group_name_H-M   'P 1'
#
loop_
_entity.id
_entity.type
_entity.pdbx_description
1 polymer ?
#
loop_
_entity_poly.entity_id
_entity_poly.type
_entity_poly.pdbx_seq_one_letter_code
_entity_poly.pdbx_strand_id
1 'polypeptide(L)'
;MTDSQPFSERHEELPAFIKELLRDSKTRTGPTTKYLLNTTKITEGFLRKERIGEKDDDKSNKVILLFGETGTGKSTFMNAMVNYIMGVRWEHKIWLEIVNIPEVNIPFTGYPLSISECYDEEDRESYKSSWDYGIENFRQFFDHLNGLHSKSLDMTKGVLRARKQLDACVNNLKDRIKLAELRQTELEQTQTALRECENDRKERKNFQCEVDEPYKDLVKIVSPWWHLSKTATRCTECEENCHYPGCWYKDFDSPMEEKLSTFLKNSKSIQGPTTRYILNTTKVTQSELLRKEKIGEKHDIQPKVILLVGETGTGKSTLINAMVNYIMGVRWEHKIWLEIVEISDETESHTTAVTVYEVFAQDSPFSLTIIDTPGFGDTKGSDKDKLIGETLQELFRSEDGIHEIDAVCLVLKVTENRVHERQRYILDEILSLFGKDVEKHILILVTNSHDTVPKKVLNLIKQTKLPCAKKKDRPVYFKFNNCQSECYDEEDRECYKSSWDHGIENFRQFFDYLNGLHPKSLDMTKGVLRARKQLDACVNNLKDRIKLAELRQTELEQTQTALRECENDRKERKNFQCEVDEPYKDLVKIVSPWWHLSKTATRCTEKERKNFQCEVDEPYKDLVKIVSPWWHLSKTATRCTECKENCHYPGCWWVKNLSWCSVMTKEGKCTVCTGKCDHTKHVKNEQIYEIKTKKVTRTDKDLKERYENTLGKNQSLMCTLENEMRQIEREKIRLVEECYQCFEKLMENALKSTSMSSFRHLDFMIEKVKETGKQERVQKLEELKISAQMENVGLYREENQ
;
A
#
# COMPACT_ATOMS: atom_id res chain seq x y z
N MET A 1 25.15 29.78 39.69
CA MET A 1 25.42 31.12 40.22
C MET A 1 26.29 31.84 39.21
N THR A 2 25.70 32.76 38.45
CA THR A 2 26.39 33.81 37.70
C THR A 2 25.41 34.98 37.59
N ASP A 3 25.89 36.17 37.89
CA ASP A 3 25.16 37.30 38.44
C ASP A 3 24.01 37.87 37.60
N SER A 4 22.83 37.97 38.21
CA SER A 4 21.83 38.96 37.81
C SER A 4 22.32 40.34 38.26
N GLN A 5 23.03 41.05 37.39
CA GLN A 5 23.17 42.50 37.57
C GLN A 5 21.78 43.15 37.55
N PRO A 6 21.47 44.05 38.50
CA PRO A 6 20.17 44.70 38.55
C PRO A 6 19.97 45.59 37.30
N PHE A 7 18.70 45.72 36.88
CA PHE A 7 18.20 46.56 35.79
C PHE A 7 18.67 48.04 35.83
N SER A 8 19.27 48.48 36.94
CA SER A 8 19.60 49.88 37.23
C SER A 8 20.91 50.40 36.63
N GLU A 9 21.95 49.58 36.41
CA GLU A 9 23.28 50.12 36.06
C GLU A 9 23.55 50.28 34.56
N ARG A 10 22.79 49.61 33.68
CA ARG A 10 23.02 49.65 32.20
C ARG A 10 22.15 50.65 31.44
N HIS A 11 21.24 51.35 32.12
CA HIS A 11 20.10 52.02 31.46
C HIS A 11 19.84 53.46 31.94
N GLU A 12 20.76 54.10 32.68
CA GLU A 12 20.56 55.46 33.21
C GLU A 12 20.22 56.49 32.11
N GLU A 13 20.81 56.35 30.92
CA GLU A 13 20.63 57.27 29.78
C GLU A 13 19.36 57.04 28.93
N LEU A 14 18.55 56.02 29.22
CA LEU A 14 17.31 55.77 28.46
C LEU A 14 16.19 56.74 28.84
N PRO A 15 15.40 57.25 27.86
CA PRO A 15 14.19 58.01 28.14
C PRO A 15 13.21 57.25 29.06
N ALA A 16 12.51 57.98 29.93
CA ALA A 16 11.59 57.40 30.92
C ALA A 16 10.51 56.49 30.30
N PHE A 17 9.97 56.87 29.13
CA PHE A 17 8.95 56.09 28.43
C PHE A 17 9.51 54.76 27.89
N ILE A 18 10.77 54.71 27.46
CA ILE A 18 11.42 53.45 27.04
C ILE A 18 11.61 52.57 28.25
N LYS A 19 12.11 53.12 29.36
CA LYS A 19 12.27 52.37 30.63
C LYS A 19 10.96 51.74 31.09
N GLU A 20 9.83 52.43 30.90
CA GLU A 20 8.49 51.92 31.19
C GLU A 20 8.08 50.77 30.25
N LEU A 21 8.26 50.94 28.93
CA LEU A 21 8.02 49.88 27.94
C LEU A 21 8.86 48.61 28.18
N LEU A 22 10.10 48.78 28.67
CA LEU A 22 11.02 47.67 28.89
C LEU A 22 10.73 46.87 30.17
N ARG A 23 10.00 47.44 31.15
CA ARG A 23 9.79 46.83 32.48
C ARG A 23 9.15 45.44 32.42
N ASP A 24 8.24 45.22 31.49
CA ASP A 24 7.49 43.95 31.36
C ASP A 24 7.87 43.15 30.10
N SER A 25 8.85 43.62 29.32
CA SER A 25 9.25 43.04 28.04
C SER A 25 10.17 41.82 28.20
N LYS A 26 10.06 40.83 27.30
CA LYS A 26 10.97 39.67 27.31
C LYS A 26 12.36 40.10 26.83
N THR A 27 13.42 39.66 27.51
CA THR A 27 14.80 40.04 27.22
C THR A 27 15.62 38.89 26.66
N ARG A 28 16.51 39.20 25.71
CA ARG A 28 17.60 38.32 25.27
C ARG A 28 18.92 39.07 25.49
N THR A 29 19.74 38.55 26.39
CA THR A 29 21.02 39.16 26.77
C THR A 29 22.10 38.79 25.77
N GLY A 30 22.70 39.81 25.17
CA GLY A 30 23.87 39.71 24.31
C GLY A 30 24.66 41.02 24.37
N PRO A 31 25.62 41.21 23.47
CA PRO A 31 26.40 42.45 23.41
C PRO A 31 25.53 43.70 23.15
N THR A 32 24.46 43.54 22.36
CA THR A 32 23.28 44.42 22.33
C THR A 32 22.12 43.67 22.98
N THR A 33 21.43 44.30 23.95
CA THR A 33 20.32 43.65 24.65
C THR A 33 19.04 43.78 23.82
N LYS A 34 18.48 42.66 23.35
CA LYS A 34 17.22 42.64 22.58
C LYS A 34 16.03 42.57 23.54
N TYR A 35 15.03 43.42 23.32
CA TYR A 35 13.79 43.50 24.10
C TYR A 35 12.59 43.26 23.19
N LEU A 36 11.88 42.15 23.38
CA LEU A 36 10.60 41.89 22.71
C LEU A 36 9.48 42.61 23.48
N LEU A 37 8.95 43.66 22.86
CA LEU A 37 7.95 44.56 23.44
C LEU A 37 6.61 43.85 23.63
N ASN A 38 5.96 44.09 24.77
CA ASN A 38 4.60 43.65 25.00
C ASN A 38 3.62 44.49 24.17
N THR A 39 2.83 43.82 23.34
CA THR A 39 1.81 44.44 22.48
C THR A 39 0.40 44.07 22.95
N THR A 40 -0.54 45.01 22.82
CA THR A 40 -1.96 44.69 23.01
C THR A 40 -2.47 44.01 21.75
N LYS A 41 -2.93 42.76 21.87
CA LYS A 41 -3.43 41.97 20.74
C LYS A 41 -4.95 42.06 20.67
N ILE A 42 -5.46 42.49 19.52
CA ILE A 42 -6.88 42.48 19.18
C ILE A 42 -7.05 41.53 17.99
N THR A 43 -7.90 40.52 18.14
CA THR A 43 -8.16 39.53 17.09
C THR A 43 -9.59 39.71 16.59
N GLU A 44 -9.75 40.03 15.30
CA GLU A 44 -11.03 40.08 14.61
C GLU A 44 -10.97 39.13 13.41
N GLY A 45 -11.48 37.90 13.60
CA GLY A 45 -11.34 36.84 12.60
C GLY A 45 -9.87 36.51 12.32
N PHE A 46 -9.45 36.60 11.05
CA PHE A 46 -8.06 36.35 10.64
C PHE A 46 -7.12 37.57 10.78
N LEU A 47 -7.65 38.73 11.16
CA LEU A 47 -6.85 39.94 11.35
C LEU A 47 -6.26 39.93 12.77
N ARG A 48 -4.93 39.86 12.84
CA ARG A 48 -4.16 40.13 14.05
C ARG A 48 -3.77 41.60 14.06
N LYS A 49 -4.27 42.35 15.03
CA LYS A 49 -3.90 43.73 15.27
C LYS A 49 -3.08 43.83 16.54
N GLU A 50 -1.90 44.41 16.43
CA GLU A 50 -1.01 44.66 17.57
C GLU A 50 -0.83 46.15 17.77
N ARG A 51 -0.88 46.59 19.03
CA ARG A 51 -0.70 48.00 19.41
C ARG A 51 0.40 48.12 20.48
N ILE A 52 1.24 49.13 20.34
CA ILE A 52 2.26 49.53 21.30
C ILE A 52 2.04 50.99 21.64
N GLY A 53 1.98 51.31 22.94
CA GLY A 53 1.63 52.62 23.44
C GLY A 53 0.16 52.99 23.24
N GLU A 54 -0.18 54.21 23.67
CA GLU A 54 -1.52 54.78 23.53
C GLU A 54 -1.62 55.64 22.26
N LYS A 55 -2.82 55.68 21.69
CA LYS A 55 -3.08 56.50 20.50
C LYS A 55 -3.23 57.96 20.95
N ASP A 56 -2.41 58.82 20.39
CA ASP A 56 -2.53 60.27 20.52
C ASP A 56 -3.50 60.78 19.44
N ASP A 57 -4.68 61.24 19.86
CA ASP A 57 -5.73 61.69 18.94
C ASP A 57 -5.42 63.04 18.28
N ASP A 58 -4.45 63.80 18.83
CA ASP A 58 -4.00 65.08 18.27
C ASP A 58 -2.91 64.91 17.21
N LYS A 59 -2.43 63.67 16.98
CA LYS A 59 -1.44 63.34 15.94
C LYS A 59 -2.05 62.60 14.75
N SER A 60 -1.63 63.00 13.55
CA SER A 60 -2.02 62.30 12.32
C SER A 60 -1.39 60.90 12.26
N ASN A 61 -2.22 59.86 12.15
CA ASN A 61 -1.74 58.48 12.00
C ASN A 61 -1.38 58.17 10.55
N LYS A 62 -0.14 57.73 10.30
CA LYS A 62 0.29 57.22 8.99
C LYS A 62 0.03 55.71 8.93
N VAL A 63 -0.59 55.24 7.85
CA VAL A 63 -0.85 53.82 7.61
C VAL A 63 0.00 53.36 6.43
N ILE A 64 0.84 52.35 6.66
CA ILE A 64 1.74 51.78 5.66
C ILE A 64 1.35 50.32 5.43
N LEU A 65 1.21 49.91 4.17
CA LEU A 65 1.03 48.52 3.78
C LEU A 65 2.35 47.97 3.25
N LEU A 66 2.92 46.98 3.94
CA LEU A 66 4.11 46.27 3.49
C LEU A 66 3.69 44.97 2.77
N PHE A 67 4.11 44.80 1.51
CA PHE A 67 3.82 43.63 0.70
C PHE A 67 5.11 43.09 0.07
N GLY A 68 5.28 41.77 0.03
CA GLY A 68 6.44 41.12 -0.57
C GLY A 68 6.58 39.65 -0.15
N GLU A 69 7.39 38.88 -0.88
CA GLU A 69 7.63 37.45 -0.65
C GLU A 69 8.13 37.16 0.78
N THR A 70 7.83 35.97 1.33
CA THR A 70 8.32 35.57 2.66
C THR A 70 9.85 35.54 2.68
N GLY A 71 10.47 36.00 3.78
CA GLY A 71 11.93 36.06 3.91
C GLY A 71 12.59 37.33 3.37
N THR A 72 11.87 38.25 2.72
CA THR A 72 12.43 39.52 2.20
C THR A 72 12.78 40.56 3.27
N GLY A 73 12.73 40.21 4.56
CA GLY A 73 13.09 41.13 5.66
C GLY A 73 11.98 42.09 6.11
N LYS A 74 10.71 41.86 5.77
CA LYS A 74 9.58 42.73 6.21
C LYS A 74 9.50 42.91 7.73
N SER A 75 9.65 41.83 8.50
CA SER A 75 9.64 41.86 9.97
C SER A 75 10.86 42.59 10.53
N THR A 76 12.03 42.39 9.93
CA THR A 76 13.28 43.10 10.26
C THR A 76 13.14 44.60 10.01
N PHE A 77 12.54 44.99 8.89
CA PHE A 77 12.23 46.38 8.58
C PHE A 77 11.28 47.00 9.60
N MET A 78 10.24 46.28 10.02
CA MET A 78 9.33 46.74 11.08
C MET A 78 10.05 46.96 12.41
N ASN A 79 10.88 46.02 12.86
CA ASN A 79 11.65 46.17 14.10
C ASN A 79 12.64 47.35 14.01
N ALA A 80 13.36 47.50 12.90
CA ALA A 80 14.27 48.63 12.68
C ALA A 80 13.53 49.98 12.69
N MET A 81 12.35 50.03 12.06
CA MET A 81 11.49 51.22 12.06
C MET A 81 11.02 51.58 13.48
N VAL A 82 10.69 50.60 14.32
CA VAL A 82 10.33 50.86 15.74
C VAL A 82 11.51 51.43 16.52
N ASN A 83 12.73 50.90 16.33
CA ASN A 83 13.91 51.43 17.01
C ASN A 83 14.17 52.90 16.64
N TYR A 84 14.00 53.26 15.37
CA TYR A 84 14.09 54.65 14.92
C TYR A 84 13.01 55.54 15.57
N ILE A 85 11.74 55.13 15.51
CA ILE A 85 10.60 55.90 16.08
C ILE A 85 10.78 56.12 17.58
N MET A 86 11.26 55.10 18.29
CA MET A 86 11.48 55.16 19.74
C MET A 86 12.75 55.93 20.12
N GLY A 87 13.55 56.42 19.16
CA GLY A 87 14.75 57.19 19.44
C GLY A 87 15.87 56.38 20.08
N VAL A 88 15.99 55.09 19.74
CA VAL A 88 17.07 54.23 20.22
C VAL A 88 18.38 54.68 19.58
N ARG A 89 19.37 54.99 20.43
CA ARG A 89 20.73 55.38 20.02
C ARG A 89 21.70 54.22 20.17
N TRP A 90 22.78 54.25 19.41
CA TRP A 90 23.84 53.26 19.47
C TRP A 90 24.40 53.07 20.89
N GLU A 91 24.53 54.17 21.64
CA GLU A 91 25.06 54.19 23.00
C GLU A 91 24.18 53.45 24.01
N HIS A 92 22.88 53.31 23.72
CA HIS A 92 21.94 52.63 24.61
C HIS A 92 22.19 51.11 24.69
N LYS A 93 22.88 50.51 23.70
CA LYS A 93 23.14 49.06 23.60
C LYS A 93 21.88 48.21 23.74
N ILE A 94 20.75 48.70 23.23
CA ILE A 94 19.48 47.98 23.20
C ILE A 94 18.93 47.86 21.77
N TRP A 95 18.10 46.85 21.54
CA TRP A 95 17.33 46.67 20.31
C TRP A 95 15.90 46.25 20.63
N LEU A 96 14.92 46.99 20.13
CA LEU A 96 13.49 46.73 20.37
C LEU A 96 12.89 45.86 19.27
N GLU A 97 12.11 44.85 19.63
CA GLU A 97 11.44 43.95 18.71
C GLU A 97 9.94 43.94 18.97
N ILE A 98 9.15 43.99 17.89
CA ILE A 98 7.68 43.91 17.93
C ILE A 98 7.18 42.68 17.18
N VAL A 99 8.00 42.18 16.26
CA VAL A 99 7.87 40.86 15.63
C VAL A 99 9.11 40.07 16.02
N ASN A 100 8.95 38.91 16.67
CA ASN A 100 10.08 38.05 17.05
C ASN A 100 10.76 37.50 15.77
N ILE A 101 12.09 37.62 15.67
CA ILE A 101 12.88 37.13 14.53
C ILE A 101 13.87 36.07 15.05
N PRO A 102 13.76 34.80 14.63
CA PRO A 102 14.73 33.75 14.97
C PRO A 102 16.10 33.99 14.35
N GLU A 103 17.18 33.63 15.05
CA GLU A 103 18.56 33.88 14.61
C GLU A 103 19.01 33.00 13.43
N VAL A 104 18.25 31.97 13.06
CA VAL A 104 18.64 30.97 12.03
C VAL A 104 18.40 31.46 10.58
N ASN A 105 17.77 32.62 10.37
CA ASN A 105 17.40 33.12 9.03
C ASN A 105 17.98 34.49 8.69
N ILE A 106 19.26 34.73 8.98
CA ILE A 106 20.00 35.82 8.36
C ILE A 106 20.80 35.22 7.18
N PRO A 107 20.28 35.26 5.94
CA PRO A 107 21.15 35.04 4.81
C PRO A 107 22.24 36.11 4.88
N PHE A 108 23.51 35.67 4.84
CA PHE A 108 24.70 36.51 4.68
C PHE A 108 24.43 37.59 3.62
N THR A 109 23.97 38.73 4.08
CA THR A 109 23.74 39.93 3.29
C THR A 109 24.19 41.03 4.23
N GLY A 110 25.28 41.69 3.87
CA GLY A 110 25.87 42.77 4.66
C GLY A 110 24.96 43.99 4.70
N TYR A 111 23.83 43.87 5.41
CA TYR A 111 22.92 44.97 5.67
C TYR A 111 23.14 45.50 7.10
N PRO A 112 23.18 46.83 7.27
CA PRO A 112 23.73 47.46 8.46
C PRO A 112 22.73 47.55 9.64
N LEU A 113 21.70 46.71 9.66
CA LEU A 113 20.50 46.89 10.50
C LEU A 113 20.22 45.74 11.48
N SER A 114 21.12 44.75 11.62
CA SER A 114 21.07 43.75 12.69
C SER A 114 22.42 43.67 13.39
N ILE A 115 22.52 44.23 14.61
CA ILE A 115 23.71 44.11 15.47
C ILE A 115 23.72 42.74 16.17
N SER A 116 23.50 41.64 15.43
CA SER A 116 23.32 40.33 16.09
C SER A 116 24.60 39.56 16.33
N GLU A 117 25.70 39.73 15.59
CA GLU A 117 26.88 38.88 15.80
C GLU A 117 28.22 39.63 15.57
N CYS A 118 29.18 39.30 16.43
CA CYS A 118 30.60 39.70 16.46
C CYS A 118 30.97 41.02 17.17
N TYR A 119 31.46 40.89 18.40
CA TYR A 119 32.32 41.88 19.05
C TYR A 119 33.78 41.41 18.91
N ASP A 120 34.41 41.78 17.81
CA ASP A 120 35.82 42.09 17.86
C ASP A 120 35.91 43.61 18.08
N GLU A 121 36.65 44.07 19.09
CA GLU A 121 36.79 45.50 19.38
C GLU A 121 37.33 46.31 18.18
N GLU A 122 37.97 45.62 17.22
CA GLU A 122 38.53 46.18 15.99
C GLU A 122 37.46 46.70 14.99
N ASP A 123 36.23 46.18 15.00
CA ASP A 123 35.20 46.53 13.99
C ASP A 123 34.11 47.52 14.49
N ARG A 124 34.21 47.99 15.74
CA ARG A 124 33.17 48.82 16.39
C ARG A 124 32.83 50.11 15.64
N GLU A 125 33.81 50.74 15.00
CA GLU A 125 33.60 51.96 14.21
C GLU A 125 32.82 51.69 12.92
N SER A 126 33.04 50.54 12.28
CA SER A 126 32.35 50.11 11.07
C SER A 126 30.86 49.87 11.32
N TYR A 127 30.52 49.19 12.43
CA TYR A 127 29.13 48.94 12.81
C TYR A 127 28.40 50.20 13.28
N LYS A 128 29.09 51.13 13.97
CA LYS A 128 28.51 52.43 14.31
C LYS A 128 28.20 53.26 13.07
N SER A 129 29.12 53.31 12.11
CA SER A 129 28.91 53.98 10.82
C SER A 129 27.70 53.41 10.06
N SER A 130 27.59 52.08 10.06
CA SER A 130 26.45 51.34 9.53
C SER A 130 25.11 51.71 10.20
N TRP A 131 25.09 51.79 11.53
CA TRP A 131 23.93 52.22 12.30
C TRP A 131 23.52 53.65 11.97
N ASP A 132 24.48 54.59 11.99
CA ASP A 132 24.25 56.00 11.70
C ASP A 132 23.71 56.20 10.27
N TYR A 133 24.20 55.41 9.30
CA TYR A 133 23.67 55.38 7.94
C TYR A 133 22.22 54.86 7.88
N GLY A 134 21.89 53.82 8.66
CA GLY A 134 20.52 53.33 8.80
C GLY A 134 19.55 54.37 9.36
N ILE A 135 19.98 55.10 10.41
CA ILE A 135 19.20 56.19 11.02
C ILE A 135 18.97 57.34 10.01
N GLU A 136 19.99 57.71 9.24
CA GLU A 136 19.87 58.75 8.22
C GLU A 136 18.87 58.34 7.11
N ASN A 137 18.89 57.07 6.69
CA ASN A 137 17.92 56.56 5.72
C ASN A 137 16.49 56.58 6.27
N PHE A 138 16.28 56.20 7.53
CA PHE A 138 14.97 56.30 8.16
C PHE A 138 14.52 57.76 8.30
N ARG A 139 15.43 58.69 8.61
CA ARG A 139 15.12 60.13 8.63
C ARG A 139 14.59 60.60 7.28
N GLN A 140 15.31 60.31 6.20
CA GLN A 140 14.87 60.66 4.85
C GLN A 140 13.54 60.00 4.47
N PHE A 141 13.34 58.74 4.87
CA PHE A 141 12.10 58.00 4.65
C PHE A 141 10.91 58.64 5.38
N PHE A 142 11.07 58.98 6.67
CA PHE A 142 10.01 59.60 7.46
C PHE A 142 9.73 61.06 7.05
N ASP A 143 10.74 61.82 6.63
CA ASP A 143 10.56 63.16 6.07
C ASP A 143 9.68 63.11 4.81
N HIS A 144 9.96 62.16 3.91
CA HIS A 144 9.10 61.92 2.74
C HIS A 144 7.71 61.43 3.13
N LEU A 145 7.60 60.47 4.06
CA LEU A 145 6.32 59.93 4.52
C LEU A 145 5.43 61.00 5.17
N ASN A 146 6.05 61.94 5.90
CA ASN A 146 5.36 63.07 6.51
C ASN A 146 4.75 63.99 5.45
N GLY A 147 5.45 64.20 4.32
CA GLY A 147 4.95 64.92 3.15
C GLY A 147 3.83 64.22 2.36
N LEU A 148 3.59 62.92 2.58
CA LEU A 148 2.52 62.19 1.91
C LEU A 148 1.17 62.34 2.63
N HIS A 149 0.14 62.78 1.90
CA HIS A 149 -1.24 62.77 2.39
C HIS A 149 -1.85 61.35 2.29
N SER A 150 -2.46 60.87 3.38
CA SER A 150 -3.18 59.59 3.39
C SER A 150 -4.37 59.62 2.43
N LYS A 151 -4.54 58.56 1.62
CA LYS A 151 -5.66 58.42 0.68
C LYS A 151 -6.71 57.47 1.25
N SER A 152 -7.99 57.77 1.00
CA SER A 152 -9.08 56.85 1.34
C SER A 152 -9.01 55.57 0.50
N LEU A 153 -9.31 54.43 1.13
CA LEU A 153 -9.45 53.13 0.46
C LEU A 153 -10.86 52.88 -0.10
N ASP A 154 -11.73 53.89 -0.15
CA ASP A 154 -13.13 53.70 -0.58
C ASP A 154 -13.26 53.24 -2.04
N MET A 155 -12.40 53.73 -2.95
CA MET A 155 -12.36 53.19 -4.31
C MET A 155 -11.95 51.72 -4.34
N THR A 156 -10.98 51.32 -3.50
CA THR A 156 -10.55 49.91 -3.38
C THR A 156 -11.68 49.04 -2.83
N LYS A 157 -12.43 49.51 -1.84
CA LYS A 157 -13.65 48.84 -1.37
C LYS A 157 -14.67 48.66 -2.51
N GLY A 158 -14.84 49.70 -3.34
CA GLY A 158 -15.67 49.65 -4.55
C GLY A 158 -15.22 48.57 -5.54
N VAL A 159 -13.92 48.48 -5.83
CA VAL A 159 -13.34 47.44 -6.70
C VAL A 159 -13.57 46.04 -6.13
N LEU A 160 -13.36 45.84 -4.83
CA LEU A 160 -13.58 44.55 -4.17
C LEU A 160 -15.05 44.13 -4.22
N ARG A 161 -15.99 45.07 -4.02
CA ARG A 161 -17.44 44.83 -4.18
C ARG A 161 -17.78 44.46 -5.62
N ALA A 162 -17.28 45.21 -6.60
CA ALA A 162 -17.52 44.95 -8.02
C ALA A 162 -17.01 43.57 -8.45
N ARG A 163 -15.84 43.14 -7.97
CA ARG A 163 -15.32 41.77 -8.20
C ARG A 163 -16.25 40.70 -7.64
N LYS A 164 -16.72 40.87 -6.40
CA LYS A 164 -17.67 39.92 -5.78
C LYS A 164 -19.01 39.88 -6.52
N GLN A 165 -19.51 41.02 -6.98
CA GLN A 165 -20.70 41.08 -7.82
C GLN A 165 -20.49 40.36 -9.15
N LEU A 166 -19.33 40.54 -9.79
CA LEU A 166 -18.98 39.86 -11.04
C LEU A 166 -18.93 38.34 -10.86
N ASP A 167 -18.28 37.85 -9.80
CA ASP A 167 -18.22 36.41 -9.48
C ASP A 167 -19.63 35.80 -9.34
N ALA A 168 -20.51 36.49 -8.60
CA ALA A 168 -21.90 36.06 -8.43
C ALA A 168 -22.70 36.07 -9.74
N CYS A 169 -22.52 37.09 -10.57
CA CYS A 169 -23.15 37.18 -11.89
C CYS A 169 -22.69 36.06 -12.83
N VAL A 170 -21.39 35.78 -12.87
CA VAL A 170 -20.80 34.73 -13.72
C VAL A 170 -21.29 33.35 -13.30
N ASN A 171 -21.36 33.07 -11.99
CA ASN A 171 -21.85 31.78 -11.50
C ASN A 171 -23.34 31.56 -11.84
N ASN A 172 -24.19 32.57 -11.61
CA ASN A 172 -25.60 32.48 -12.00
C ASN A 172 -25.80 32.33 -13.52
N LEU A 173 -24.97 33.01 -14.31
CA LEU A 173 -25.04 32.88 -15.77
C LEU A 173 -24.71 31.45 -16.24
N LYS A 174 -23.71 30.81 -15.63
CA LYS A 174 -23.35 29.41 -15.93
C LYS A 174 -24.51 28.46 -15.62
N ASP A 175 -25.16 28.61 -14.46
CA ASP A 175 -26.28 27.76 -14.07
C ASP A 175 -27.47 27.92 -15.02
N ARG A 176 -27.74 29.16 -15.47
CA ARG A 176 -28.79 29.45 -16.48
C ARG A 176 -28.48 28.85 -17.84
N ILE A 177 -27.22 28.91 -18.29
CA ILE A 177 -26.80 28.27 -19.55
C ILE A 177 -27.01 26.76 -19.46
N LYS A 178 -26.56 26.13 -18.37
CA LYS A 178 -26.70 24.69 -18.16
C LYS A 178 -28.16 24.24 -18.16
N LEU A 179 -29.06 24.99 -17.49
CA LEU A 179 -30.48 24.67 -17.50
C LEU A 179 -31.09 24.83 -18.90
N ALA A 180 -30.67 25.85 -19.66
CA ALA A 180 -31.13 26.04 -21.03
C ALA A 180 -30.69 24.89 -21.96
N GLU A 181 -29.45 24.42 -21.83
CA GLU A 181 -28.92 23.26 -22.57
C GLU A 181 -29.69 21.96 -22.25
N LEU A 182 -30.03 21.74 -20.97
CA LEU A 182 -30.82 20.59 -20.56
C LEU A 182 -32.25 20.64 -21.12
N ARG A 183 -32.90 21.81 -21.07
CA ARG A 183 -34.22 22.00 -21.70
C ARG A 183 -34.18 21.82 -23.22
N GLN A 184 -33.09 22.21 -23.86
CA GLN A 184 -32.91 21.95 -25.29
C GLN A 184 -32.86 20.44 -25.56
N THR A 185 -32.13 19.69 -24.74
CA THR A 185 -32.06 18.23 -24.83
C THR A 185 -33.43 17.57 -24.64
N GLU A 186 -34.18 17.98 -23.62
CA GLU A 186 -35.55 17.51 -23.36
C GLU A 186 -36.47 17.76 -24.57
N LEU A 187 -36.40 18.95 -25.17
CA LEU A 187 -37.19 19.29 -26.37
C LEU A 187 -36.80 18.41 -27.57
N GLU A 188 -35.52 18.11 -27.75
CA GLU A 188 -35.03 17.21 -28.81
C GLU A 188 -35.49 15.77 -28.60
N GLN A 189 -35.46 15.28 -27.36
CA GLN A 189 -36.01 13.97 -26.97
C GLN A 189 -37.51 13.90 -27.24
N THR A 190 -38.26 14.93 -26.81
CA THR A 190 -39.70 15.03 -27.03
C THR A 190 -40.04 15.05 -28.52
N GLN A 191 -39.30 15.81 -29.34
CA GLN A 191 -39.49 15.83 -30.79
C GLN A 191 -39.18 14.48 -31.44
N THR A 192 -38.22 13.73 -30.90
CA THR A 192 -37.87 12.40 -31.41
C THR A 192 -38.94 11.37 -31.03
N ALA A 193 -39.36 11.34 -29.77
CA ALA A 193 -40.42 10.46 -29.31
C ALA A 193 -41.75 10.72 -30.03
N LEU A 194 -42.09 11.98 -30.31
CA LEU A 194 -43.27 12.34 -31.10
C LEU A 194 -43.19 11.87 -32.57
N ARG A 195 -41.98 11.78 -33.15
CA ARG A 195 -41.77 11.22 -34.49
C ARG A 195 -41.89 9.70 -34.50
N GLU A 196 -41.37 9.02 -33.48
CA GLU A 196 -41.47 7.56 -33.37
C GLU A 196 -42.93 7.10 -33.15
N CYS A 197 -43.69 7.87 -32.37
CA CYS A 197 -45.11 7.61 -32.11
C CYS A 197 -46.04 8.13 -33.21
N GLU A 198 -45.52 8.60 -34.34
CA GLU A 198 -46.32 9.24 -35.40
C GLU A 198 -47.35 8.27 -36.01
N ASN A 199 -47.01 6.98 -36.12
CA ASN A 199 -47.91 5.94 -36.62
C ASN A 199 -49.05 5.63 -35.63
N ASP A 200 -48.73 5.46 -34.35
CA ASP A 200 -49.75 5.25 -33.31
C ASP A 200 -50.69 6.46 -33.19
N ARG A 201 -50.17 7.67 -33.40
CA ARG A 201 -50.93 8.93 -33.42
C ARG A 201 -51.86 9.02 -34.64
N LYS A 202 -51.44 8.52 -35.81
CA LYS A 202 -52.30 8.37 -37.01
C LYS A 202 -53.42 7.34 -36.79
N GLU A 203 -53.14 6.30 -36.01
CA GLU A 203 -54.10 5.25 -35.64
C GLU A 203 -54.98 5.58 -34.42
N ARG A 204 -54.83 6.77 -33.83
CA ARG A 204 -55.51 7.24 -32.60
C ARG A 204 -55.33 6.29 -31.40
N LYS A 205 -54.18 5.62 -31.30
CA LYS A 205 -53.81 4.82 -30.14
C LYS A 205 -53.20 5.74 -29.07
N ASN A 206 -53.49 5.44 -27.80
CA ASN A 206 -52.78 6.08 -26.68
C ASN A 206 -51.33 5.57 -26.67
N PHE A 207 -50.38 6.47 -26.52
CA PHE A 207 -48.96 6.15 -26.39
C PHE A 207 -48.38 6.88 -25.17
N GLN A 208 -47.29 6.34 -24.64
CA GLN A 208 -46.49 6.96 -23.58
C GLN A 208 -45.06 7.11 -24.09
N CYS A 209 -44.46 8.26 -23.85
CA CYS A 209 -43.05 8.51 -24.13
C CYS A 209 -42.36 8.97 -22.85
N GLU A 210 -41.18 8.42 -22.58
CA GLU A 210 -40.32 8.86 -21.50
C GLU A 210 -39.36 9.93 -22.04
N VAL A 211 -39.27 11.06 -21.32
CA VAL A 211 -38.35 12.16 -21.61
C VAL A 211 -37.75 12.65 -20.31
N ASP A 212 -36.50 13.11 -20.37
CA ASP A 212 -35.78 13.59 -19.19
C ASP A 212 -36.19 15.04 -18.90
N GLU A 213 -37.01 15.27 -17.86
CA GLU A 213 -37.41 16.61 -17.43
C GLU A 213 -36.33 17.27 -16.55
N PRO A 214 -35.80 18.44 -16.90
CA PRO A 214 -34.79 19.13 -16.13
C PRO A 214 -35.39 20.01 -15.03
N TYR A 215 -35.01 19.73 -13.78
CA TYR A 215 -35.40 20.51 -12.62
C TYR A 215 -34.17 20.97 -11.81
N LYS A 216 -34.35 22.00 -10.97
CA LYS A 216 -33.35 22.41 -9.97
C LYS A 216 -33.70 21.78 -8.63
N ASP A 217 -32.74 21.12 -8.00
CA ASP A 217 -32.91 20.54 -6.67
C ASP A 217 -32.05 21.27 -5.62
N LEU A 218 -32.53 21.32 -4.39
CA LEU A 218 -31.81 21.86 -3.25
C LEU A 218 -30.81 20.82 -2.74
N VAL A 219 -29.59 20.89 -3.25
CA VAL A 219 -28.50 20.04 -2.80
C VAL A 219 -27.86 20.64 -1.55
N LYS A 220 -27.57 19.80 -0.54
CA LYS A 220 -26.73 20.22 0.59
C LYS A 220 -25.40 20.75 0.05
N ILE A 221 -24.98 21.93 0.52
CA ILE A 221 -23.69 22.51 0.13
C ILE A 221 -22.59 21.56 0.63
N VAL A 222 -22.02 20.79 -0.30
CA VAL A 222 -20.78 20.04 -0.08
C VAL A 222 -19.64 21.02 -0.31
N SER A 223 -19.56 22.03 0.56
CA SER A 223 -18.37 22.88 0.60
C SER A 223 -17.31 22.10 1.37
N PRO A 224 -16.09 22.00 0.83
CA PRO A 224 -15.00 21.46 1.61
C PRO A 224 -14.87 22.15 2.97
N TRP A 225 -14.51 21.41 4.02
CA TRP A 225 -14.63 21.87 5.41
C TRP A 225 -13.77 23.10 5.77
N TRP A 226 -12.82 23.50 4.91
CA TRP A 226 -12.03 24.74 5.01
C TRP A 226 -12.65 25.97 4.32
N HIS A 227 -13.77 25.83 3.59
CA HIS A 227 -14.50 27.00 3.13
C HIS A 227 -15.06 27.77 4.33
N LEU A 228 -14.82 29.08 4.33
CA LEU A 228 -15.15 30.00 5.43
C LEU A 228 -16.64 30.07 5.79
N SER A 229 -17.52 29.47 4.99
CA SER A 229 -18.96 29.40 5.21
C SER A 229 -19.57 28.22 4.44
N LYS A 230 -20.43 27.44 5.09
CA LYS A 230 -21.25 26.39 4.45
C LYS A 230 -22.62 26.92 3.96
N THR A 231 -22.73 28.22 3.74
CA THR A 231 -23.99 28.90 3.44
C THR A 231 -23.95 29.50 2.04
N ALA A 232 -25.12 29.51 1.40
CA ALA A 232 -25.36 30.24 0.16
C ALA A 232 -26.60 31.12 0.39
N THR A 233 -26.58 32.31 -0.19
CA THR A 233 -27.80 33.13 -0.24
C THR A 233 -28.56 32.74 -1.49
N ARG A 234 -29.80 32.30 -1.33
CA ARG A 234 -30.73 31.97 -2.43
C ARG A 234 -31.90 32.96 -2.41
N CYS A 235 -32.38 33.35 -3.60
CA CYS A 235 -33.65 34.08 -3.72
C CYS A 235 -34.82 33.11 -3.54
N THR A 236 -35.77 33.41 -2.66
CA THR A 236 -36.95 32.56 -2.44
C THR A 236 -38.00 32.69 -3.55
N GLU A 237 -37.92 33.72 -4.39
CA GLU A 237 -38.87 33.93 -5.49
C GLU A 237 -38.41 33.30 -6.81
N CYS A 238 -37.13 33.48 -7.19
CA CYS A 238 -36.58 32.94 -8.44
C CYS A 238 -35.69 31.71 -8.25
N GLU A 239 -35.47 31.30 -7.00
CA GLU A 239 -34.66 30.12 -6.63
C GLU A 239 -33.19 30.16 -7.09
N GLU A 240 -32.70 31.31 -7.55
CA GLU A 240 -31.31 31.52 -7.96
C GLU A 240 -30.36 31.71 -6.78
N ASN A 241 -29.11 31.27 -6.94
CA ASN A 241 -28.06 31.39 -5.95
C ASN A 241 -27.45 32.82 -6.01
N CYS A 242 -27.95 33.74 -5.19
CA CYS A 242 -27.49 35.12 -5.12
C CYS A 242 -26.01 35.25 -4.69
N HIS A 243 -25.51 34.37 -3.81
CA HIS A 243 -24.12 34.41 -3.35
C HIS A 243 -23.58 33.04 -2.96
N TYR A 244 -22.71 32.48 -3.82
CA TYR A 244 -21.94 31.25 -3.61
C TYR A 244 -20.75 31.20 -4.59
N PRO A 245 -19.55 30.73 -4.17
CA PRO A 245 -19.16 30.26 -2.83
C PRO A 245 -18.72 31.39 -1.87
N GLY A 246 -18.79 31.13 -0.56
CA GLY A 246 -18.19 31.99 0.49
C GLY A 246 -19.10 33.06 1.11
N CYS A 247 -20.38 32.77 1.35
CA CYS A 247 -21.32 33.66 2.03
C CYS A 247 -21.01 33.89 3.51
N TRP A 248 -20.54 35.09 3.86
CA TRP A 248 -20.09 35.42 5.22
C TRP A 248 -21.22 35.90 6.16
N TYR A 249 -22.45 35.42 5.97
CA TYR A 249 -23.57 35.74 6.84
C TYR A 249 -23.65 34.74 8.00
N LYS A 250 -23.71 35.30 9.22
CA LYS A 250 -23.56 34.67 10.54
C LYS A 250 -24.26 33.30 10.69
N ASP A 251 -23.45 32.28 10.95
CA ASP A 251 -23.78 31.15 11.84
C ASP A 251 -22.47 30.76 12.56
N PHE A 252 -22.15 31.51 13.61
CA PHE A 252 -21.10 31.17 14.58
C PHE A 252 -21.79 30.60 15.82
N ASP A 253 -22.38 29.41 15.75
CA ASP A 253 -22.97 28.76 16.95
C ASP A 253 -22.95 27.22 16.89
N SER A 254 -21.81 26.66 16.50
CA SER A 254 -21.30 25.43 17.12
C SER A 254 -19.78 25.44 17.04
N PRO A 255 -19.06 25.62 18.16
CA PRO A 255 -17.61 25.51 18.16
C PRO A 255 -17.23 24.08 17.80
N MET A 256 -16.44 23.90 16.74
CA MET A 256 -15.76 22.63 16.41
C MET A 256 -15.01 22.03 17.63
N GLU A 257 -14.68 22.87 18.62
CA GLU A 257 -14.11 22.52 19.92
C GLU A 257 -14.99 21.56 20.74
N GLU A 258 -16.32 21.65 20.70
CA GLU A 258 -17.21 20.76 21.47
C GLU A 258 -17.26 19.35 20.86
N LYS A 259 -17.10 19.24 19.53
CA LYS A 259 -17.11 17.96 18.79
C LYS A 259 -15.82 17.18 18.98
N LEU A 260 -14.67 17.85 18.85
CA LEU A 260 -13.37 17.26 19.15
C LEU A 260 -13.29 16.86 20.63
N SER A 261 -13.90 17.62 21.55
CA SER A 261 -13.84 17.34 22.99
C SER A 261 -14.25 15.91 23.37
N THR A 262 -15.20 15.29 22.64
CA THR A 262 -15.64 13.91 22.90
C THR A 262 -14.54 12.90 22.57
N PHE A 263 -13.85 13.07 21.44
CA PHE A 263 -12.70 12.23 21.07
C PHE A 263 -11.51 12.48 22.00
N LEU A 264 -11.24 13.75 22.33
CA LEU A 264 -10.09 14.14 23.17
C LEU A 264 -10.22 13.68 24.62
N LYS A 265 -11.42 13.69 25.22
CA LYS A 265 -11.67 13.29 26.62
C LYS A 265 -11.20 11.87 26.95
N ASN A 266 -11.32 10.97 25.98
CA ASN A 266 -10.95 9.56 26.16
C ASN A 266 -9.57 9.23 25.60
N SER A 267 -8.79 10.22 25.16
CA SER A 267 -7.52 10.02 24.46
C SER A 267 -6.33 10.32 25.38
N LYS A 268 -5.19 9.64 25.15
CA LYS A 268 -3.95 9.93 25.86
C LYS A 268 -3.32 11.19 25.26
N SER A 269 -3.17 12.24 26.06
CA SER A 269 -2.56 13.50 25.62
C SER A 269 -1.07 13.59 25.98
N ILE A 270 -0.25 14.04 25.05
CA ILE A 270 1.16 14.40 25.25
C ILE A 270 1.26 15.92 25.04
N GLN A 271 1.62 16.64 26.10
CA GLN A 271 1.71 18.10 26.06
C GLN A 271 2.95 18.57 25.31
N GLY A 272 2.79 19.63 24.52
CA GLY A 272 3.84 20.25 23.71
C GLY A 272 3.30 21.52 23.02
N PRO A 273 4.12 22.19 22.17
CA PRO A 273 3.68 23.36 21.38
C PRO A 273 2.42 23.09 20.53
N THR A 274 2.32 21.85 20.03
CA THR A 274 1.11 21.23 19.53
C THR A 274 0.80 20.03 20.42
N THR A 275 -0.35 20.02 21.10
CA THR A 275 -0.72 18.91 21.98
C THR A 275 -1.09 17.69 21.14
N ARG A 276 -0.34 16.59 21.30
CA ARG A 276 -0.61 15.34 20.58
C ARG A 276 -1.62 14.51 21.37
N TYR A 277 -2.64 13.99 20.69
CA TYR A 277 -3.67 13.13 21.26
C TYR A 277 -3.66 11.78 20.56
N ILE A 278 -3.28 10.74 21.30
CA ILE A 278 -3.38 9.35 20.84
C ILE A 278 -4.82 8.91 21.06
N LEU A 279 -5.55 8.76 19.95
CA LEU A 279 -6.97 8.45 19.94
C LEU A 279 -7.20 7.00 20.36
N ASN A 280 -8.16 6.80 21.28
CA ASN A 280 -8.63 5.46 21.60
C ASN A 280 -9.52 4.93 20.46
N THR A 281 -9.09 3.83 19.84
CA THR A 281 -9.86 3.14 18.80
C THR A 281 -10.69 2.00 19.39
N THR A 282 -11.86 1.75 18.80
CA THR A 282 -12.67 0.57 19.14
C THR A 282 -12.18 -0.60 18.31
N LYS A 283 -11.62 -1.63 18.96
CA LYS A 283 -11.17 -2.85 18.29
C LYS A 283 -12.37 -3.73 17.93
N VAL A 284 -12.61 -3.91 16.63
CA VAL A 284 -13.70 -4.73 16.09
C VAL A 284 -13.26 -6.18 15.95
N THR A 285 -12.05 -6.39 15.42
CA THR A 285 -11.44 -7.72 15.24
C THR A 285 -9.95 -7.63 15.55
N GLN A 286 -9.41 -8.62 16.26
CA GLN A 286 -7.99 -8.70 16.57
C GLN A 286 -7.48 -10.14 16.36
N SER A 287 -6.75 -10.35 15.25
CA SER A 287 -5.88 -11.52 15.06
C SER A 287 -4.42 -11.07 15.03
N GLU A 288 -3.48 -12.03 15.02
CA GLU A 288 -2.04 -11.71 14.91
C GLU A 288 -1.70 -10.97 13.61
N LEU A 289 -2.48 -11.18 12.55
CA LEU A 289 -2.16 -10.71 11.18
C LEU A 289 -3.12 -9.66 10.66
N LEU A 290 -4.35 -9.63 11.14
CA LEU A 290 -5.40 -8.70 10.72
C LEU A 290 -6.01 -8.01 11.94
N ARG A 291 -6.03 -6.67 11.89
CA ARG A 291 -6.66 -5.82 12.91
C ARG A 291 -7.72 -4.96 12.24
N LYS A 292 -8.85 -4.78 12.93
CA LYS A 292 -9.90 -3.86 12.49
C LYS A 292 -10.22 -2.90 13.63
N GLU A 293 -10.03 -1.62 13.38
CA GLU A 293 -10.15 -0.54 14.35
C GLU A 293 -11.11 0.52 13.84
N LYS A 294 -11.99 0.99 14.73
CA LYS A 294 -13.04 1.94 14.40
C LYS A 294 -12.92 3.21 15.23
N ILE A 295 -13.12 4.36 14.59
CA ILE A 295 -13.11 5.70 15.18
C ILE A 295 -14.41 6.41 14.81
N GLY A 296 -15.14 6.87 15.81
CA GLY A 296 -16.43 7.54 15.63
C GLY A 296 -17.58 6.56 15.36
N GLU A 297 -18.77 7.11 15.15
CA GLU A 297 -20.00 6.34 14.93
C GLU A 297 -20.33 6.24 13.44
N LYS A 298 -20.84 5.08 13.01
CA LYS A 298 -21.14 4.84 11.60
C LYS A 298 -22.38 5.63 11.20
N HIS A 299 -22.30 6.37 10.10
CA HIS A 299 -23.42 7.08 9.48
C HIS A 299 -23.84 6.41 8.16
N ASP A 300 -24.96 6.85 7.57
CA ASP A 300 -25.53 6.28 6.33
C ASP A 300 -24.71 6.58 5.06
N ILE A 301 -23.57 7.27 5.17
CA ILE A 301 -22.71 7.60 4.03
C ILE A 301 -21.77 6.43 3.74
N GLN A 302 -21.77 5.95 2.49
CA GLN A 302 -20.86 4.89 2.05
C GLN A 302 -19.40 5.34 2.21
N PRO A 303 -18.55 4.56 2.90
CA PRO A 303 -17.16 4.92 3.10
C PRO A 303 -16.36 4.80 1.81
N LYS A 304 -15.44 5.72 1.61
CA LYS A 304 -14.35 5.60 0.64
C LYS A 304 -13.34 4.59 1.18
N VAL A 305 -12.95 3.62 0.36
CA VAL A 305 -12.02 2.55 0.76
C VAL A 305 -10.70 2.72 0.02
N ILE A 306 -9.62 2.92 0.78
CA ILE A 306 -8.27 3.05 0.24
C ILE A 306 -7.33 2.01 0.85
N LEU A 307 -6.40 1.51 0.05
CA LEU A 307 -5.31 0.62 0.49
C LEU A 307 -3.99 1.37 0.39
N LEU A 308 -3.25 1.49 1.50
CA LEU A 308 -1.91 2.08 1.51
C LEU A 308 -0.85 0.99 1.42
N VAL A 309 0.07 1.11 0.45
CA VAL A 309 1.17 0.16 0.27
C VAL A 309 2.48 0.86 -0.03
N GLY A 310 3.58 0.37 0.55
CA GLY A 310 4.92 0.92 0.36
C GLY A 310 5.93 0.28 1.31
N GLU A 311 7.22 0.54 1.08
CA GLU A 311 8.33 0.05 1.91
C GLU A 311 8.25 0.56 3.37
N THR A 312 8.93 -0.09 4.31
CA THR A 312 9.12 0.43 5.66
C THR A 312 9.78 1.82 5.60
N GLY A 313 9.36 2.75 6.45
CA GLY A 313 9.97 4.09 6.50
C GLY A 313 9.54 5.08 5.39
N THR A 314 8.63 4.69 4.48
CA THR A 314 8.08 5.63 3.48
C THR A 314 7.06 6.62 4.03
N GLY A 315 6.72 6.55 5.32
CA GLY A 315 5.82 7.50 5.99
C GLY A 315 4.33 7.16 5.89
N LYS A 316 3.96 5.89 5.67
CA LYS A 316 2.56 5.42 5.65
C LYS A 316 1.80 5.82 6.92
N SER A 317 2.32 5.48 8.10
CA SER A 317 1.70 5.80 9.39
C SER A 317 1.53 7.30 9.62
N THR A 318 2.55 8.09 9.28
CA THR A 318 2.50 9.56 9.35
C THR A 318 1.42 10.11 8.42
N LEU A 319 1.32 9.56 7.21
CA LEU A 319 0.30 9.94 6.23
C LEU A 319 -1.12 9.59 6.72
N ILE A 320 -1.29 8.44 7.38
CA ILE A 320 -2.57 8.05 8.01
C ILE A 320 -2.98 9.06 9.07
N ASN A 321 -2.08 9.41 10.00
CA ASN A 321 -2.36 10.41 11.03
C ASN A 321 -2.72 11.76 10.38
N ALA A 322 -1.99 12.18 9.35
CA ALA A 322 -2.29 13.41 8.61
C ALA A 322 -3.67 13.38 7.92
N MET A 323 -4.04 12.26 7.30
CA MET A 323 -5.38 12.05 6.72
C MET A 323 -6.48 12.14 7.79
N VAL A 324 -6.27 11.55 8.96
CA VAL A 324 -7.23 11.62 10.07
C VAL A 324 -7.41 13.05 10.57
N ASN A 325 -6.32 13.80 10.76
CA ASN A 325 -6.40 15.22 11.15
C ASN A 325 -7.19 16.03 10.12
N TYR A 326 -6.94 15.80 8.83
CA TYR A 326 -7.69 16.44 7.75
C TYR A 326 -9.19 16.08 7.78
N ILE A 327 -9.55 14.81 7.94
CA ILE A 327 -10.94 14.35 7.95
C ILE A 327 -11.69 14.84 9.20
N MET A 328 -11.00 14.90 10.34
CA MET A 328 -11.55 15.40 11.60
C MET A 328 -11.63 16.94 11.66
N GLY A 329 -11.21 17.64 10.60
CA GLY A 329 -11.28 19.10 10.53
C GLY A 329 -10.33 19.81 11.49
N VAL A 330 -9.20 19.18 11.85
CA VAL A 330 -8.19 19.79 12.72
C VAL A 330 -7.58 20.98 11.99
N ARG A 331 -7.54 22.14 12.64
CA ARG A 331 -6.99 23.38 12.12
C ARG A 331 -5.75 23.78 12.90
N TRP A 332 -4.91 24.57 12.23
CA TRP A 332 -3.72 25.16 12.83
C TRP A 332 -4.00 25.89 14.15
N GLU A 333 -5.14 26.58 14.25
CA GLU A 333 -5.53 27.36 15.44
C GLU A 333 -5.82 26.48 16.66
N HIS A 334 -6.20 25.21 16.46
CA HIS A 334 -6.54 24.31 17.57
C HIS A 334 -5.29 23.92 18.38
N LYS A 335 -4.08 24.01 17.80
CA LYS A 335 -2.82 23.55 18.41
C LYS A 335 -2.89 22.10 18.93
N ILE A 336 -3.64 21.25 18.23
CA ILE A 336 -3.75 19.82 18.52
C ILE A 336 -3.30 19.00 17.32
N TRP A 337 -2.83 17.79 17.58
CA TRP A 337 -2.52 16.79 16.56
C TRP A 337 -3.08 15.43 17.00
N LEU A 338 -3.86 14.78 16.12
CA LEU A 338 -4.46 13.48 16.41
C LEU A 338 -3.57 12.36 15.86
N GLU A 339 -3.33 11.33 16.68
CA GLU A 339 -2.59 10.14 16.30
C GLU A 339 -3.47 8.90 16.51
N ILE A 340 -3.63 8.10 15.47
CA ILE A 340 -4.26 6.77 15.57
C ILE A 340 -3.21 5.65 15.46
N VAL A 341 -2.07 5.98 14.86
CA VAL A 341 -0.86 5.17 14.89
C VAL A 341 0.16 5.90 15.75
N GLU A 342 0.54 5.34 16.90
CA GLU A 342 1.54 5.95 17.80
C GLU A 342 2.91 5.98 17.09
N ILE A 343 3.51 7.16 17.00
CA ILE A 343 4.83 7.38 16.41
C ILE A 343 5.82 7.55 17.58
N SER A 344 6.61 6.52 17.86
CA SER A 344 7.70 6.56 18.85
C SER A 344 8.97 7.20 18.29
N ASP A 345 9.81 7.77 19.16
CA ASP A 345 11.12 8.37 18.78
C ASP A 345 12.14 7.35 18.25
N GLU A 346 11.89 6.05 18.46
CA GLU A 346 12.51 4.98 17.68
C GLU A 346 11.91 5.04 16.26
N THR A 347 12.72 5.48 15.29
CA THR A 347 12.40 5.92 13.91
C THR A 347 11.61 4.96 13.00
N GLU A 348 10.97 3.92 13.53
CA GLU A 348 10.13 3.00 12.76
C GLU A 348 8.86 2.62 13.54
N SER A 349 7.71 3.14 13.11
CA SER A 349 6.43 2.51 13.48
C SER A 349 6.40 1.12 12.84
N HIS A 350 6.73 0.07 13.60
CA HIS A 350 6.67 -1.29 13.09
C HIS A 350 5.21 -1.77 13.02
N THR A 351 4.49 -1.39 11.98
CA THR A 351 3.19 -2.01 11.65
C THR A 351 3.43 -3.51 11.45
N THR A 352 2.92 -4.33 12.36
CA THR A 352 3.15 -5.79 12.40
C THR A 352 2.06 -6.59 11.70
N ALA A 353 0.88 -6.01 11.55
CA ALA A 353 -0.33 -6.64 11.02
C ALA A 353 -1.00 -5.69 10.01
N VAL A 354 -1.72 -6.25 9.02
CA VAL A 354 -2.61 -5.47 8.16
C VAL A 354 -3.71 -4.89 9.06
N THR A 355 -3.88 -3.57 9.04
CA THR A 355 -4.82 -2.89 9.93
C THR A 355 -5.84 -2.09 9.13
N VAL A 356 -7.12 -2.35 9.36
CA VAL A 356 -8.22 -1.63 8.74
C VAL A 356 -8.73 -0.58 9.71
N TYR A 357 -8.51 0.69 9.39
CA TYR A 357 -9.03 1.83 10.14
C TYR A 357 -10.33 2.33 9.50
N GLU A 358 -11.44 2.25 10.21
CA GLU A 358 -12.72 2.85 9.83
C GLU A 358 -12.88 4.19 10.54
N VAL A 359 -12.76 5.28 9.80
CA VAL A 359 -12.80 6.65 10.29
C VAL A 359 -14.15 7.29 9.92
N PHE A 360 -14.98 7.51 10.92
CA PHE A 360 -16.28 8.16 10.79
C PHE A 360 -16.24 9.54 11.44
N ALA A 361 -16.36 10.59 10.62
CA ALA A 361 -16.43 11.98 11.08
C ALA A 361 -17.78 12.59 10.68
N GLN A 362 -18.55 13.08 11.66
CA GLN A 362 -19.93 13.58 11.48
C GLN A 362 -20.07 14.69 10.43
N ASP A 363 -19.06 15.55 10.26
CA ASP A 363 -19.09 16.70 9.34
C ASP A 363 -18.27 16.48 8.05
N SER A 364 -17.71 15.29 7.86
CA SER A 364 -16.97 14.93 6.65
C SER A 364 -17.94 14.54 5.53
N PRO A 365 -17.69 14.95 4.27
CA PRO A 365 -18.55 14.57 3.15
C PRO A 365 -18.50 13.07 2.82
N PHE A 366 -17.53 12.34 3.36
CA PHE A 366 -17.41 10.88 3.24
C PHE A 366 -16.84 10.27 4.53
N SER A 367 -17.16 9.00 4.77
CA SER A 367 -16.43 8.17 5.72
C SER A 367 -15.20 7.59 5.02
N LEU A 368 -14.11 7.27 5.75
CA LEU A 368 -12.91 6.71 5.15
C LEU A 368 -12.55 5.38 5.81
N THR A 369 -12.35 4.35 4.99
CA THR A 369 -11.77 3.07 5.38
C THR A 369 -10.36 2.99 4.81
N ILE A 370 -9.35 2.95 5.68
CA ILE A 370 -7.95 2.84 5.31
C ILE A 370 -7.46 1.44 5.64
N ILE A 371 -7.00 0.71 4.63
CA ILE A 371 -6.27 -0.55 4.81
C ILE A 371 -4.79 -0.21 4.85
N ASP A 372 -4.20 -0.22 6.05
CA ASP A 372 -2.77 -0.07 6.25
C ASP A 372 -2.07 -1.42 6.17
N THR A 373 -0.94 -1.43 5.47
CA THR A 373 -0.11 -2.63 5.31
C THR A 373 1.24 -2.44 6.00
N PRO A 374 1.79 -3.48 6.65
CA PRO A 374 3.18 -3.49 7.06
C PRO A 374 4.10 -3.08 5.93
N GLY A 375 5.22 -2.41 6.26
CA GLY A 375 6.24 -2.11 5.27
C GLY A 375 6.73 -3.39 4.59
N PHE A 376 6.60 -3.42 3.27
CA PHE A 376 7.09 -4.52 2.44
C PHE A 376 8.61 -4.47 2.35
N GLY A 377 9.24 -5.64 2.26
CA GLY A 377 10.69 -5.75 2.14
C GLY A 377 11.43 -5.17 3.34
N ASP A 378 10.96 -5.41 4.57
CA ASP A 378 11.68 -5.19 5.84
C ASP A 378 12.90 -6.14 5.97
N THR A 379 13.80 -5.95 6.94
CA THR A 379 14.96 -6.83 7.25
C THR A 379 14.59 -8.29 7.54
N LYS A 380 13.30 -8.57 7.70
CA LYS A 380 12.72 -9.89 8.02
C LYS A 380 12.45 -10.79 6.79
N GLY A 381 12.68 -10.30 5.56
CA GLY A 381 12.73 -11.13 4.32
C GLY A 381 11.40 -11.37 3.59
N SER A 382 11.48 -12.04 2.43
CA SER A 382 10.38 -12.30 1.47
C SER A 382 9.22 -13.17 1.98
N ASP A 383 9.38 -13.80 3.14
CA ASP A 383 8.34 -14.63 3.75
C ASP A 383 7.28 -13.80 4.49
N LYS A 384 7.65 -12.64 5.04
CA LYS A 384 6.67 -11.70 5.64
C LYS A 384 5.75 -11.10 4.56
N ASP A 385 6.29 -10.85 3.37
CA ASP A 385 5.53 -10.29 2.25
C ASP A 385 4.44 -11.26 1.74
N LYS A 386 4.72 -12.58 1.74
CA LYS A 386 3.71 -13.61 1.45
C LYS A 386 2.58 -13.60 2.45
N LEU A 387 2.89 -13.42 3.74
CA LEU A 387 1.91 -13.30 4.82
C LEU A 387 0.94 -12.14 4.59
N ILE A 388 1.45 -11.00 4.13
CA ILE A 388 0.65 -9.81 3.82
C ILE A 388 -0.32 -10.13 2.67
N GLY A 389 0.17 -10.76 1.59
CA GLY A 389 -0.67 -11.20 0.48
C GLY A 389 -1.77 -12.18 0.90
N GLU A 390 -1.46 -13.13 1.79
CA GLU A 390 -2.45 -14.06 2.36
C GLU A 390 -3.48 -13.35 3.24
N THR A 391 -3.05 -12.38 4.03
CA THR A 391 -3.94 -11.59 4.90
C THR A 391 -4.88 -10.70 4.09
N LEU A 392 -4.38 -10.05 3.03
CA LEU A 392 -5.21 -9.28 2.10
C LEU A 392 -6.20 -10.18 1.35
N GLN A 393 -5.79 -11.40 0.99
CA GLN A 393 -6.69 -12.39 0.39
C GLN A 393 -7.84 -12.77 1.34
N GLU A 394 -7.56 -12.94 2.63
CA GLU A 394 -8.59 -13.20 3.64
C GLU A 394 -9.55 -12.02 3.75
N LEU A 395 -9.01 -10.81 3.89
CA LEU A 395 -9.79 -9.56 4.00
C LEU A 395 -10.73 -9.34 2.80
N PHE A 396 -10.31 -9.69 1.58
CA PHE A 396 -11.16 -9.51 0.40
C PHE A 396 -12.22 -10.59 0.24
N ARG A 397 -12.05 -11.76 0.87
CA ARG A 397 -12.93 -12.93 0.70
C ARG A 397 -13.93 -13.12 1.84
N SER A 398 -13.67 -12.60 3.03
CA SER A 398 -14.62 -12.72 4.15
C SER A 398 -15.95 -12.05 3.81
N GLU A 399 -17.07 -12.60 4.28
CA GLU A 399 -18.42 -12.04 4.05
C GLU A 399 -18.55 -10.61 4.62
N ASP A 400 -17.96 -10.35 5.79
CA ASP A 400 -17.84 -9.01 6.39
C ASP A 400 -16.58 -8.24 5.93
N GLY A 401 -15.98 -8.70 4.82
CA GLY A 401 -14.72 -8.19 4.27
C GLY A 401 -14.88 -6.99 3.35
N ILE A 402 -13.81 -6.71 2.62
CA ILE A 402 -13.76 -5.59 1.65
C ILE A 402 -13.94 -6.15 0.25
N HIS A 403 -15.01 -5.75 -0.43
CA HIS A 403 -15.36 -6.25 -1.77
C HIS A 403 -15.16 -5.22 -2.88
N GLU A 404 -15.06 -3.95 -2.53
CA GLU A 404 -14.83 -2.84 -3.45
C GLU A 404 -13.74 -1.93 -2.89
N ILE A 405 -13.01 -1.26 -3.78
CA ILE A 405 -11.97 -0.29 -3.43
C ILE A 405 -12.07 0.96 -4.30
N ASP A 406 -11.89 2.13 -3.71
CA ASP A 406 -11.82 3.39 -4.45
C ASP A 406 -10.41 3.62 -5.01
N ALA A 407 -9.37 3.34 -4.22
CA ALA A 407 -7.98 3.49 -4.65
C ALA A 407 -6.98 2.54 -3.96
N VAL A 408 -5.98 2.12 -4.73
CA VAL A 408 -4.74 1.52 -4.21
C VAL A 408 -3.64 2.59 -4.26
N CYS A 409 -3.17 3.02 -3.10
CA CYS A 409 -2.23 4.12 -2.95
C CYS A 409 -0.81 3.60 -2.72
N LEU A 410 0.06 3.79 -3.71
CA LEU A 410 1.48 3.45 -3.63
C LEU A 410 2.25 4.63 -3.00
N VAL A 411 2.80 4.41 -1.81
CA VAL A 411 3.48 5.44 -1.00
C VAL A 411 4.99 5.38 -1.24
N LEU A 412 5.53 6.44 -1.84
CA LEU A 412 6.94 6.57 -2.24
C LEU A 412 7.57 7.82 -1.61
N LYS A 413 8.84 7.73 -1.18
CA LYS A 413 9.58 8.83 -0.54
C LYS A 413 10.41 9.61 -1.56
N VAL A 414 10.47 10.95 -1.48
CA VAL A 414 11.26 11.77 -2.43
C VAL A 414 12.79 11.63 -2.24
N THR A 415 13.26 11.47 -1.01
CA THR A 415 14.70 11.47 -0.70
C THR A 415 15.39 10.16 -1.08
N GLU A 416 14.68 9.04 -1.04
CA GLU A 416 15.15 7.70 -1.41
C GLU A 416 14.64 7.33 -2.80
N ASN A 417 15.48 7.57 -3.82
CA ASN A 417 15.19 7.16 -5.20
C ASN A 417 16.46 6.58 -5.85
N ARG A 418 17.18 5.73 -5.11
CA ARG A 418 18.09 4.76 -5.75
C ARG A 418 17.19 3.73 -6.41
N VAL A 419 17.46 3.36 -7.66
CA VAL A 419 16.83 2.20 -8.30
C VAL A 419 17.42 0.96 -7.64
N HIS A 420 17.06 0.72 -6.37
CA HIS A 420 17.32 -0.57 -5.76
C HIS A 420 16.19 -1.47 -6.20
N GLU A 421 16.59 -2.53 -6.88
CA GLU A 421 15.81 -3.69 -7.29
C GLU A 421 14.83 -4.21 -6.23
N ARG A 422 15.14 -3.99 -4.95
CA ARG A 422 14.24 -4.21 -3.81
C ARG A 422 12.93 -3.43 -3.91
N GLN A 423 12.94 -2.15 -4.25
CA GLN A 423 11.72 -1.33 -4.36
C GLN A 423 10.85 -1.79 -5.53
N ARG A 424 11.47 -2.16 -6.65
CA ARG A 424 10.77 -2.75 -7.78
C ARG A 424 10.13 -4.08 -7.39
N TYR A 425 10.88 -4.97 -6.74
CA TYR A 425 10.39 -6.23 -6.22
C TYR A 425 9.15 -6.04 -5.34
N ILE A 426 9.23 -5.12 -4.38
CA ILE A 426 8.12 -4.79 -3.47
C ILE A 426 6.89 -4.38 -4.29
N LEU A 427 7.05 -3.42 -5.20
CA LEU A 427 5.96 -2.92 -6.04
C LEU A 427 5.37 -4.02 -6.92
N ASP A 428 6.20 -4.84 -7.56
CA ASP A 428 5.75 -5.94 -8.40
C ASP A 428 4.99 -6.99 -7.57
N GLU A 429 5.47 -7.40 -6.40
CA GLU A 429 4.80 -8.36 -5.53
C GLU A 429 3.42 -7.85 -5.09
N ILE A 430 3.33 -6.58 -4.69
CA ILE A 430 2.06 -5.92 -4.30
C ILE A 430 1.09 -5.86 -5.49
N LEU A 431 1.54 -5.34 -6.63
CA LEU A 431 0.70 -5.17 -7.82
C LEU A 431 0.19 -6.52 -8.35
N SER A 432 0.96 -7.57 -8.12
CA SER A 432 0.63 -8.92 -8.53
C SER A 432 -0.54 -9.54 -7.75
N LEU A 433 -0.92 -8.95 -6.61
CA LEU A 433 -2.10 -9.34 -5.86
C LEU A 433 -3.40 -8.98 -6.59
N PHE A 434 -3.38 -7.98 -7.47
CA PHE A 434 -4.58 -7.39 -8.04
C PHE A 434 -4.89 -7.88 -9.46
N GLY A 435 -6.17 -7.79 -9.81
CA GLY A 435 -6.65 -7.92 -11.19
C GLY A 435 -6.26 -6.72 -12.05
N LYS A 436 -6.05 -6.92 -13.35
CA LYS A 436 -5.66 -5.84 -14.29
C LYS A 436 -6.64 -4.66 -14.33
N ASP A 437 -7.88 -4.88 -13.90
CA ASP A 437 -8.94 -3.90 -13.89
C ASP A 437 -8.81 -2.84 -12.78
N VAL A 438 -7.90 -3.01 -11.81
CA VAL A 438 -7.61 -1.96 -10.81
C VAL A 438 -6.58 -0.93 -11.26
N GLU A 439 -5.98 -1.07 -12.45
CA GLU A 439 -4.89 -0.18 -12.92
C GLU A 439 -5.22 1.31 -12.80
N LYS A 440 -6.46 1.68 -13.17
CA LYS A 440 -6.95 3.07 -13.13
C LYS A 440 -7.25 3.59 -11.71
N HIS A 441 -7.23 2.71 -10.72
CA HIS A 441 -7.43 3.01 -9.30
C HIS A 441 -6.11 3.05 -8.52
N ILE A 442 -4.97 2.83 -9.18
CA ILE A 442 -3.65 2.93 -8.54
C ILE A 442 -3.16 4.38 -8.57
N LEU A 443 -3.03 4.99 -7.38
CA LEU A 443 -2.59 6.38 -7.19
C LEU A 443 -1.22 6.43 -6.52
N ILE A 444 -0.38 7.38 -6.93
CA ILE A 444 0.95 7.56 -6.35
C ILE A 444 0.91 8.63 -5.26
N LEU A 445 1.26 8.29 -4.04
CA LEU A 445 1.39 9.25 -2.92
C LEU A 445 2.87 9.44 -2.62
N VAL A 446 3.34 10.68 -2.75
CA VAL A 446 4.75 11.03 -2.65
C VAL A 446 4.99 11.75 -1.32
N THR A 447 5.70 11.11 -0.39
CA THR A 447 6.00 11.64 0.94
C THR A 447 7.35 12.35 0.99
N ASN A 448 7.55 13.23 1.98
CA ASN A 448 8.73 14.07 2.16
C ASN A 448 9.03 14.92 0.91
N SER A 449 7.96 15.35 0.22
CA SER A 449 8.07 16.19 -0.96
C SER A 449 7.83 17.65 -0.59
N HIS A 450 8.83 18.50 -0.85
CA HIS A 450 8.62 19.94 -0.95
C HIS A 450 7.80 20.30 -2.21
N ASP A 451 7.42 21.57 -2.39
CA ASP A 451 6.54 22.05 -3.47
C ASP A 451 7.05 21.86 -4.90
N THR A 452 8.22 21.24 -5.07
CA THR A 452 8.77 20.90 -6.37
C THR A 452 8.13 19.65 -7.00
N VAL A 453 8.33 19.46 -8.31
CA VAL A 453 7.87 18.27 -9.04
C VAL A 453 8.79 17.09 -8.69
N PRO A 454 8.27 15.90 -8.30
CA PRO A 454 9.07 14.76 -7.86
C PRO A 454 9.69 14.03 -9.07
N LYS A 455 10.66 14.68 -9.73
CA LYS A 455 11.28 14.19 -10.99
C LYS A 455 11.83 12.77 -10.86
N LYS A 456 12.43 12.41 -9.72
CA LYS A 456 12.99 11.08 -9.47
C LYS A 456 11.91 9.99 -9.47
N VAL A 457 10.82 10.21 -8.74
CA VAL A 457 9.66 9.30 -8.71
C VAL A 457 9.00 9.19 -10.08
N LEU A 458 8.83 10.30 -10.79
CA LEU A 458 8.27 10.29 -12.15
C LEU A 458 9.15 9.54 -13.15
N ASN A 459 10.48 9.64 -13.02
CA ASN A 459 11.41 8.85 -13.83
C ASN A 459 11.34 7.37 -13.47
N LEU A 460 11.24 7.02 -12.19
CA LEU A 460 11.06 5.64 -11.72
C LEU A 460 9.82 5.03 -12.37
N ILE A 461 8.65 5.69 -12.28
CA ILE A 461 7.39 5.20 -12.86
C ILE A 461 7.50 4.97 -14.37
N LYS A 462 8.20 5.87 -15.08
CA LYS A 462 8.42 5.74 -16.53
C LYS A 462 9.34 4.57 -16.86
N GLN A 463 10.45 4.41 -16.13
CA GLN A 463 11.44 3.35 -16.36
C GLN A 463 10.88 1.96 -16.02
N THR A 464 10.13 1.84 -14.92
CA THR A 464 9.54 0.57 -14.47
C THR A 464 8.25 0.24 -15.21
N LYS A 465 7.72 1.17 -16.03
CA LYS A 465 6.40 1.06 -16.67
C LYS A 465 5.31 0.72 -15.65
N LEU A 466 5.38 1.36 -14.47
CA LEU A 466 4.50 1.02 -13.36
C LEU A 466 3.02 1.28 -13.72
N PRO A 467 2.15 0.25 -13.60
CA PRO A 467 0.71 0.40 -13.79
C PRO A 467 0.13 1.39 -12.77
N CYS A 468 -0.46 2.48 -13.26
CA CYS A 468 -1.08 3.51 -12.42
C CYS A 468 -2.09 4.33 -13.21
N ALA A 469 -2.97 5.03 -12.48
CA ALA A 469 -3.88 6.00 -13.05
C ALA A 469 -3.11 7.06 -13.85
N LYS A 470 -3.57 7.35 -15.07
CA LYS A 470 -2.95 8.32 -15.97
C LYS A 470 -3.95 9.37 -16.42
N LYS A 471 -3.51 10.62 -16.48
CA LYS A 471 -4.25 11.75 -17.07
C LYS A 471 -3.39 12.37 -18.17
N LYS A 472 -3.85 12.30 -19.43
CA LYS A 472 -3.08 12.73 -20.61
C LYS A 472 -1.67 12.09 -20.64
N ASP A 473 -1.61 10.76 -20.49
CA ASP A 473 -0.39 9.94 -20.42
C ASP A 473 0.59 10.25 -19.29
N ARG A 474 0.21 11.07 -18.31
CA ARG A 474 1.01 11.34 -17.12
C ARG A 474 0.45 10.61 -15.90
N PRO A 475 1.31 9.98 -15.06
CA PRO A 475 0.89 9.38 -13.81
C PRO A 475 0.16 10.40 -12.92
N VAL A 476 -0.93 9.98 -12.30
CA VAL A 476 -1.63 10.76 -11.27
C VAL A 476 -0.90 10.54 -9.95
N TYR A 477 -0.44 11.64 -9.35
CA TYR A 477 0.28 11.62 -8.08
C TYR A 477 -0.11 12.79 -7.19
N PHE A 478 0.04 12.60 -5.88
CA PHE A 478 -0.21 13.59 -4.83
C PHE A 478 1.01 13.69 -3.93
N LYS A 479 1.29 14.89 -3.40
CA LYS A 479 2.49 15.17 -2.63
C LYS A 479 2.10 15.45 -1.18
N PHE A 480 2.87 14.92 -0.24
CA PHE A 480 2.65 15.14 1.19
C PHE A 480 3.99 15.46 1.85
N ASN A 481 4.10 16.64 2.46
CA ASN A 481 5.31 17.06 3.17
C ASN A 481 5.42 16.39 4.55
N ASN A 482 4.32 15.87 5.12
CA ASN A 482 4.21 15.10 6.37
C ASN A 482 4.89 15.69 7.64
N CYS A 483 5.52 16.87 7.58
CA CYS A 483 6.13 17.59 8.71
C CYS A 483 5.12 18.14 9.73
N GLN A 484 3.81 17.91 9.55
CA GLN A 484 2.78 18.48 10.43
C GLN A 484 2.77 17.86 11.84
N SER A 485 3.39 16.68 12.02
CA SER A 485 3.52 16.00 13.31
C SER A 485 4.77 16.37 14.11
N GLU A 486 5.72 17.07 13.51
CA GLU A 486 7.01 17.33 14.14
C GLU A 486 6.91 18.52 15.11
N CYS A 487 7.30 18.32 16.37
CA CYS A 487 7.31 19.35 17.40
C CYS A 487 8.46 20.31 17.16
N TYR A 488 8.17 21.59 16.90
CA TYR A 488 9.22 22.59 16.76
C TYR A 488 8.82 23.94 17.33
N ASP A 489 9.85 24.69 17.74
CA ASP A 489 9.81 25.89 18.56
C ASP A 489 8.97 27.03 17.95
N GLU A 490 8.54 27.99 18.79
CA GLU A 490 7.74 29.16 18.35
C GLU A 490 8.39 29.97 17.21
N GLU A 491 9.69 29.76 16.98
CA GLU A 491 10.54 30.43 16.01
C GLU A 491 10.22 30.07 14.55
N ASP A 492 9.83 28.83 14.26
CA ASP A 492 9.58 28.35 12.89
C ASP A 492 8.08 28.33 12.51
N ARG A 493 7.25 28.97 13.34
CA ARG A 493 5.78 28.97 13.26
C ARG A 493 5.21 29.32 11.88
N GLU A 494 5.81 30.28 11.19
CA GLU A 494 5.36 30.71 9.84
C GLU A 494 5.68 29.66 8.77
N CYS A 495 6.84 29.03 8.85
CA CYS A 495 7.24 27.94 7.95
C CYS A 495 6.33 26.72 8.14
N TYR A 496 6.00 26.38 9.38
CA TYR A 496 5.07 25.28 9.69
C TYR A 496 3.65 25.59 9.28
N LYS A 497 3.16 26.82 9.50
CA LYS A 497 1.83 27.20 9.01
C LYS A 497 1.74 27.06 7.50
N SER A 498 2.77 27.51 6.77
CA SER A 498 2.85 27.31 5.32
C SER A 498 2.80 25.82 4.97
N SER A 499 3.59 24.97 5.64
CA SER A 499 3.59 23.52 5.42
C SER A 499 2.25 22.84 5.75
N TRP A 500 1.54 23.35 6.77
CA TRP A 500 0.20 22.93 7.13
C TRP A 500 -0.80 23.27 6.03
N ASP A 501 -0.82 24.54 5.60
CA ASP A 501 -1.72 25.03 4.56
C ASP A 501 -1.51 24.28 3.22
N HIS A 502 -0.25 24.04 2.83
CA HIS A 502 0.08 23.22 1.66
C HIS A 502 -0.37 21.75 1.85
N GLY A 503 -0.26 21.21 3.07
CA GLY A 503 -0.77 19.88 3.40
C GLY A 503 -2.28 19.76 3.18
N ILE A 504 -3.05 20.71 3.66
CA ILE A 504 -4.51 20.77 3.48
C ILE A 504 -4.88 20.84 1.99
N GLU A 505 -4.19 21.68 1.22
CA GLU A 505 -4.41 21.81 -0.23
C GLU A 505 -4.09 20.50 -0.98
N ASN A 506 -3.02 19.81 -0.60
CA ASN A 506 -2.67 18.52 -1.20
C ASN A 506 -3.71 17.43 -0.88
N PHE A 507 -4.21 17.37 0.35
CA PHE A 507 -5.31 16.47 0.71
C PHE A 507 -6.60 16.81 -0.03
N ARG A 508 -6.91 18.10 -0.20
CA ARG A 508 -8.05 18.54 -1.04
C ARG A 508 -7.96 17.93 -2.43
N GLN A 509 -6.84 18.14 -3.12
CA GLN A 509 -6.68 17.63 -4.49
C GLN A 509 -6.78 16.10 -4.54
N PHE A 510 -6.24 15.41 -3.54
CA PHE A 510 -6.34 13.95 -3.41
C PHE A 510 -7.79 13.48 -3.24
N PHE A 511 -8.53 14.04 -2.28
CA PHE A 511 -9.89 13.62 -2.00
C PHE A 511 -10.89 14.08 -3.08
N ASP A 512 -10.68 15.23 -3.72
CA ASP A 512 -11.47 15.65 -4.89
C ASP A 512 -11.32 14.66 -6.05
N TYR A 513 -10.09 14.19 -6.29
CA TYR A 513 -9.84 13.14 -7.28
C TYR A 513 -10.47 11.81 -6.88
N LEU A 514 -10.32 11.39 -5.63
CA LEU A 514 -10.89 10.14 -5.09
C LEU A 514 -12.43 10.13 -5.13
N ASN A 515 -13.06 11.29 -4.91
CA ASN A 515 -14.52 11.44 -5.01
C ASN A 515 -15.03 11.32 -6.44
N GLY A 516 -14.20 11.66 -7.44
CA GLY A 516 -14.50 11.43 -8.85
C GLY A 516 -14.33 9.98 -9.32
N LEU A 517 -13.76 9.09 -8.48
CA LEU A 517 -13.63 7.67 -8.80
C LEU A 517 -14.88 6.90 -8.35
N HIS A 518 -15.37 6.02 -9.22
CA HIS A 518 -16.34 5.00 -8.86
C HIS A 518 -15.64 3.82 -8.17
N PRO A 519 -16.18 3.26 -7.08
CA PRO A 519 -15.61 2.08 -6.45
C PRO A 519 -15.45 0.92 -7.43
N LYS A 520 -14.35 0.18 -7.28
CA LYS A 520 -13.98 -0.93 -8.15
C LYS A 520 -14.15 -2.26 -7.42
N SER A 521 -14.99 -3.16 -7.97
CA SER A 521 -15.13 -4.53 -7.46
C SER A 521 -13.80 -5.29 -7.49
N LEU A 522 -13.54 -6.02 -6.41
CA LEU A 522 -12.37 -6.87 -6.23
C LEU A 522 -12.57 -8.31 -6.74
N ASP A 523 -13.61 -8.60 -7.51
CA ASP A 523 -13.88 -9.98 -7.96
C ASP A 523 -12.79 -10.56 -8.88
N MET A 524 -12.23 -9.75 -9.79
CA MET A 524 -11.08 -10.18 -10.60
C MET A 524 -9.85 -10.43 -9.71
N THR A 525 -9.59 -9.54 -8.75
CA THR A 525 -8.54 -9.69 -7.73
C THR A 525 -8.72 -10.98 -6.91
N LYS A 526 -9.93 -11.29 -6.43
CA LYS A 526 -10.25 -12.57 -5.75
C LYS A 526 -9.94 -13.76 -6.67
N GLY A 527 -10.22 -13.63 -7.96
CA GLY A 527 -9.91 -14.62 -9.00
C GLY A 527 -8.39 -14.84 -9.18
N VAL A 528 -7.61 -13.76 -9.27
CA VAL A 528 -6.14 -13.78 -9.36
C VAL A 528 -5.53 -14.49 -8.15
N LEU A 529 -5.93 -14.09 -6.94
CA LEU A 529 -5.43 -14.69 -5.70
C LEU A 529 -5.81 -16.17 -5.59
N ARG A 530 -7.00 -16.58 -6.10
CA ARG A 530 -7.40 -17.99 -6.18
C ARG A 530 -6.54 -18.76 -7.18
N ALA A 531 -6.32 -18.21 -8.37
CA ALA A 531 -5.54 -18.84 -9.44
C ALA A 531 -4.10 -19.10 -8.99
N ARG A 532 -3.49 -18.17 -8.22
CA ARG A 532 -2.16 -18.38 -7.61
C ARG A 532 -2.10 -19.58 -6.68
N LYS A 533 -3.04 -19.66 -5.74
CA LYS A 533 -3.12 -20.82 -4.82
C LYS A 533 -3.39 -22.12 -5.56
N GLN A 534 -4.19 -22.08 -6.63
CA GLN A 534 -4.41 -23.23 -7.50
C GLN A 534 -3.14 -23.64 -8.25
N LEU A 535 -2.35 -22.67 -8.74
CA LEU A 535 -1.08 -22.93 -9.41
C LEU A 535 -0.07 -23.57 -8.46
N ASP A 536 0.13 -23.03 -7.27
CA ASP A 536 1.05 -23.59 -6.26
C ASP A 536 0.66 -25.04 -5.92
N ALA A 537 -0.64 -25.27 -5.68
CA ALA A 537 -1.16 -26.59 -5.39
C ALA A 537 -1.02 -27.55 -6.58
N CYS A 538 -1.30 -27.10 -7.81
CA CYS A 538 -1.14 -27.89 -9.03
C CYS A 538 0.31 -28.30 -9.21
N VAL A 539 1.25 -27.35 -9.11
CA VAL A 539 2.68 -27.61 -9.33
C VAL A 539 3.25 -28.55 -8.28
N ASN A 540 2.86 -28.41 -7.00
CA ASN A 540 3.33 -29.33 -5.96
C ASN A 540 2.73 -30.74 -6.14
N ASN A 541 1.43 -30.84 -6.47
CA ASN A 541 0.80 -32.12 -6.79
C ASN A 541 1.42 -32.77 -8.04
N LEU A 542 1.75 -31.97 -9.05
CA LEU A 542 2.44 -32.38 -10.26
C LEU A 542 3.83 -32.96 -9.96
N LYS A 543 4.63 -32.30 -9.12
CA LYS A 543 5.93 -32.80 -8.67
C LYS A 543 5.81 -34.17 -8.01
N ASP A 544 4.85 -34.33 -7.10
CA ASP A 544 4.60 -35.62 -6.45
C ASP A 544 4.20 -36.69 -7.49
N ARG A 545 3.30 -36.38 -8.42
CA ARG A 545 2.82 -37.34 -9.43
C ARG A 545 3.90 -37.72 -10.43
N ILE A 546 4.74 -36.77 -10.86
CA ILE A 546 5.91 -37.05 -11.70
C ILE A 546 6.88 -37.95 -10.95
N LYS A 547 7.21 -37.64 -9.69
CA LYS A 547 8.07 -38.50 -8.86
C LYS A 547 7.52 -39.93 -8.75
N LEU A 548 6.21 -40.08 -8.54
CA LEU A 548 5.58 -41.39 -8.47
C LEU A 548 5.63 -42.12 -9.82
N ALA A 549 5.40 -41.41 -10.92
CA ALA A 549 5.47 -41.93 -12.28
C ALA A 549 6.88 -42.42 -12.63
N GLU A 550 7.90 -41.62 -12.34
CA GLU A 550 9.32 -41.96 -12.55
C GLU A 550 9.72 -43.19 -11.74
N LEU A 551 9.33 -43.28 -10.46
CA LEU A 551 9.61 -44.46 -9.62
C LEU A 551 8.90 -45.71 -10.14
N ARG A 552 7.65 -45.60 -10.62
CA ARG A 552 6.95 -46.72 -11.26
C ARG A 552 7.61 -47.13 -12.56
N GLN A 553 8.11 -46.18 -13.34
CA GLN A 553 8.86 -46.46 -14.55
C GLN A 553 10.14 -47.24 -14.21
N THR A 554 10.87 -46.85 -13.17
CA THR A 554 12.04 -47.60 -12.67
C THR A 554 11.65 -49.01 -12.20
N GLU A 555 10.54 -49.18 -11.47
CA GLU A 555 10.01 -50.50 -11.07
C GLU A 555 9.74 -51.38 -12.31
N LEU A 556 9.10 -50.81 -13.34
CA LEU A 556 8.79 -51.51 -14.59
C LEU A 556 10.06 -51.85 -15.40
N GLU A 557 11.05 -50.96 -15.44
CA GLU A 557 12.34 -51.19 -16.10
C GLU A 557 13.17 -52.28 -15.41
N GLN A 558 13.21 -52.28 -14.06
CA GLN A 558 13.80 -53.35 -13.26
C GLN A 558 13.11 -54.69 -13.55
N THR A 559 11.77 -54.68 -13.60
CA THR A 559 10.97 -55.88 -13.93
C THR A 559 11.25 -56.38 -15.34
N GLN A 560 11.30 -55.49 -16.35
CA GLN A 560 11.62 -55.86 -17.72
C GLN A 560 13.03 -56.44 -17.84
N THR A 561 14.01 -55.83 -17.17
CA THR A 561 15.41 -56.29 -17.19
C THR A 561 15.51 -57.70 -16.60
N ALA A 562 14.91 -57.92 -15.43
CA ALA A 562 14.88 -59.23 -14.79
C ALA A 562 14.17 -60.29 -15.66
N LEU A 563 13.09 -59.92 -16.35
CA LEU A 563 12.40 -60.83 -17.28
C LEU A 563 13.28 -61.20 -18.49
N ARG A 564 14.01 -60.23 -19.08
CA ARG A 564 14.93 -60.49 -20.21
C ARG A 564 16.10 -61.40 -19.79
N GLU A 565 16.69 -61.15 -18.63
CA GLU A 565 17.73 -62.02 -18.05
C GLU A 565 17.21 -63.45 -17.87
N CYS A 566 16.00 -63.61 -17.33
CA CYS A 566 15.40 -64.92 -17.14
C CYS A 566 15.09 -65.64 -18.47
N GLU A 567 14.66 -64.90 -19.49
CA GLU A 567 14.49 -65.44 -20.85
C GLU A 567 15.82 -65.88 -21.49
N ASN A 568 16.91 -65.13 -21.27
CA ASN A 568 18.25 -65.46 -21.74
C ASN A 568 18.80 -66.70 -21.03
N ASP A 569 18.69 -66.76 -19.70
CA ASP A 569 19.02 -67.95 -18.89
C ASP A 569 18.28 -69.20 -19.39
N ARG A 570 17.00 -69.05 -19.76
CA ARG A 570 16.18 -70.15 -20.29
C ARG A 570 16.64 -70.60 -21.68
N LYS A 571 17.21 -69.70 -22.49
CA LYS A 571 17.80 -70.02 -23.80
C LYS A 571 19.17 -70.69 -23.65
N GLU A 572 20.00 -70.23 -22.70
CA GLU A 572 21.34 -70.77 -22.43
C GLU A 572 21.31 -72.16 -21.77
N ARG A 573 20.35 -72.43 -20.87
CA ARG A 573 20.17 -73.75 -20.22
C ARG A 573 19.75 -74.89 -21.15
N LYS A 574 19.57 -74.65 -22.46
CA LYS A 574 19.31 -75.72 -23.42
C LYS A 574 20.54 -76.60 -23.72
N ASN A 575 21.77 -76.17 -23.41
CA ASN A 575 23.01 -76.91 -23.74
C ASN A 575 24.06 -76.92 -22.61
N PHE A 576 23.78 -77.50 -21.43
CA PHE A 576 24.84 -77.69 -20.43
C PHE A 576 24.78 -79.08 -19.77
N GLN A 577 25.71 -79.96 -20.14
CA GLN A 577 26.14 -81.09 -19.32
C GLN A 577 27.28 -80.60 -18.43
N CYS A 578 27.15 -80.81 -17.12
CA CYS A 578 28.20 -80.55 -16.14
C CYS A 578 28.30 -81.80 -15.27
N GLU A 579 29.48 -82.42 -15.27
CA GLU A 579 29.88 -83.34 -14.21
C GLU A 579 30.01 -82.54 -12.92
N VAL A 580 29.46 -83.09 -11.83
CA VAL A 580 29.52 -82.50 -10.51
C VAL A 580 30.18 -83.53 -9.60
N ASP A 581 31.24 -83.14 -8.91
CA ASP A 581 31.80 -83.94 -7.82
C ASP A 581 30.80 -83.93 -6.64
N GLU A 582 30.31 -85.12 -6.27
CA GLU A 582 29.47 -85.30 -5.07
C GLU A 582 30.36 -85.37 -3.81
N PRO A 583 30.21 -84.43 -2.85
CA PRO A 583 30.82 -84.59 -1.54
C PRO A 583 30.05 -85.66 -0.74
N TYR A 584 30.61 -86.87 -0.69
CA TYR A 584 30.20 -87.90 0.27
C TYR A 584 30.90 -87.68 1.62
N LYS A 585 30.25 -88.07 2.72
CA LYS A 585 30.87 -88.08 4.06
C LYS A 585 31.59 -89.41 4.28
N ASP A 586 32.89 -89.36 4.57
CA ASP A 586 33.62 -90.51 5.12
C ASP A 586 33.15 -90.79 6.56
N LEU A 587 32.74 -92.04 6.80
CA LEU A 587 32.45 -92.57 8.14
C LEU A 587 33.70 -93.31 8.66
N VAL A 588 34.31 -92.74 9.70
CA VAL A 588 35.32 -93.42 10.51
C VAL A 588 34.61 -94.42 11.45
N LYS A 589 34.94 -95.71 11.34
CA LYS A 589 34.42 -96.80 12.20
C LYS A 589 35.27 -96.99 13.45
N ILE A 590 34.62 -97.33 14.59
CA ILE A 590 34.78 -98.59 15.36
C ILE A 590 33.43 -98.77 16.13
N VAL A 591 32.70 -99.90 16.23
CA VAL A 591 33.00 -101.35 16.29
C VAL A 591 31.85 -102.13 15.61
N SER A 592 32.22 -103.20 14.88
CA SER A 592 31.40 -104.27 14.27
C SER A 592 30.50 -105.02 15.30
N PRO A 593 29.58 -105.99 14.97
CA PRO A 593 29.51 -106.75 13.70
C PRO A 593 28.13 -107.33 13.20
N TRP A 594 28.17 -107.77 11.93
CA TRP A 594 27.50 -108.92 11.28
C TRP A 594 26.13 -108.79 10.57
N TRP A 595 26.12 -109.35 9.33
CA TRP A 595 24.99 -109.73 8.44
C TRP A 595 24.18 -108.55 7.82
N HIS A 596 23.79 -108.43 6.53
CA HIS A 596 23.99 -109.15 5.27
C HIS A 596 23.32 -108.29 4.14
N LEU A 597 23.86 -108.38 2.90
CA LEU A 597 23.16 -108.46 1.59
C LEU A 597 22.33 -107.28 1.00
N SER A 598 22.90 -106.71 -0.08
CA SER A 598 22.33 -106.47 -1.44
C SER A 598 20.85 -106.08 -1.65
N LYS A 599 20.61 -105.01 -2.43
CA LYS A 599 20.06 -105.02 -3.82
C LYS A 599 19.57 -103.62 -4.21
N THR A 600 19.76 -103.30 -5.49
CA THR A 600 19.44 -102.07 -6.23
C THR A 600 17.98 -101.60 -6.12
N ALA A 601 17.77 -100.28 -6.12
CA ALA A 601 16.61 -99.63 -6.74
C ALA A 601 16.94 -98.18 -7.11
N THR A 602 16.97 -97.91 -8.42
CA THR A 602 17.04 -96.57 -9.01
C THR A 602 15.75 -95.81 -8.70
N ARG A 603 15.83 -94.59 -8.16
CA ARG A 603 14.70 -93.64 -8.10
C ARG A 603 15.11 -92.32 -8.74
N CYS A 604 14.42 -91.92 -9.81
CA CYS A 604 14.52 -90.57 -10.37
C CYS A 604 14.09 -89.54 -9.31
N THR A 605 14.93 -88.54 -9.08
CA THR A 605 14.51 -87.29 -8.44
C THR A 605 14.24 -86.26 -9.55
N GLU A 606 12.99 -85.78 -9.59
CA GLU A 606 12.62 -84.59 -10.36
C GLU A 606 13.54 -83.42 -9.95
N LYS A 607 14.22 -82.80 -10.93
CA LYS A 607 14.90 -81.52 -10.71
C LYS A 607 13.84 -80.45 -10.44
N GLU A 608 13.77 -79.96 -9.21
CA GLU A 608 12.99 -78.79 -8.84
C GLU A 608 13.36 -77.61 -9.75
N ARG A 609 12.34 -77.02 -10.41
CA ARG A 609 12.49 -75.78 -11.17
C ARG A 609 12.79 -74.65 -10.17
N LYS A 610 13.93 -73.95 -10.32
CA LYS A 610 14.10 -72.64 -9.66
C LYS A 610 13.00 -71.71 -10.17
N ASN A 611 12.03 -71.39 -9.31
CA ASN A 611 11.01 -70.40 -9.60
C ASN A 611 11.68 -69.03 -9.71
N PHE A 612 11.42 -68.28 -10.78
CA PHE A 612 11.93 -66.92 -10.96
C PHE A 612 11.55 -66.04 -9.76
N GLN A 613 12.52 -65.32 -9.23
CA GLN A 613 12.36 -64.31 -8.19
C GLN A 613 13.20 -63.08 -8.55
N CYS A 614 12.61 -61.89 -8.52
CA CYS A 614 13.33 -60.63 -8.69
C CYS A 614 12.99 -59.66 -7.55
N GLU A 615 13.96 -58.84 -7.14
CA GLU A 615 13.72 -57.73 -6.20
C GLU A 615 13.47 -56.46 -7.00
N VAL A 616 12.38 -55.77 -6.69
CA VAL A 616 12.04 -54.48 -7.30
C VAL A 616 11.73 -53.44 -6.22
N ASP A 617 12.05 -52.19 -6.49
CA ASP A 617 11.71 -51.06 -5.62
C ASP A 617 10.28 -50.60 -5.92
N GLU A 618 9.32 -51.03 -5.11
CA GLU A 618 7.91 -50.65 -5.27
C GLU A 618 7.63 -49.30 -4.57
N PRO A 619 7.14 -48.27 -5.28
CA PRO A 619 6.76 -47.01 -4.68
C PRO A 619 5.38 -47.11 -4.00
N TYR A 620 5.27 -46.48 -2.83
CA TYR A 620 4.02 -46.37 -2.07
C TYR A 620 3.87 -44.98 -1.46
N LYS A 621 2.63 -44.65 -1.08
CA LYS A 621 2.28 -43.38 -0.43
C LYS A 621 2.19 -43.61 1.08
N ASP A 622 3.07 -42.98 1.85
CA ASP A 622 3.08 -43.01 3.31
C ASP A 622 2.46 -41.72 3.88
N LEU A 623 1.81 -41.78 5.04
CA LEU A 623 1.19 -40.62 5.66
C LEU A 623 2.11 -40.04 6.74
N VAL A 624 2.74 -38.90 6.45
CA VAL A 624 3.73 -38.26 7.33
C VAL A 624 3.23 -36.95 7.90
N LYS A 625 3.74 -36.55 9.06
CA LYS A 625 3.44 -35.23 9.65
C LYS A 625 4.17 -34.12 8.89
N ILE A 626 3.52 -32.97 8.71
CA ILE A 626 4.13 -31.83 8.04
C ILE A 626 5.20 -31.21 8.94
N VAL A 627 6.44 -31.20 8.47
CA VAL A 627 7.52 -30.39 9.06
C VAL A 627 7.56 -29.07 8.29
N SER A 628 6.74 -28.11 8.72
CA SER A 628 6.69 -26.79 8.08
C SER A 628 7.77 -25.87 8.63
N PRO A 629 8.45 -25.09 7.78
CA PRO A 629 9.16 -23.91 8.21
C PRO A 629 8.30 -22.98 9.07
N TRP A 630 8.93 -22.24 9.98
CA TRP A 630 8.25 -21.42 10.99
C TRP A 630 7.33 -20.32 10.42
N TRP A 631 7.52 -19.91 9.15
CA TRP A 631 6.74 -18.89 8.45
C TRP A 631 5.48 -19.39 7.74
N HIS A 632 5.24 -20.70 7.67
CA HIS A 632 3.94 -21.16 7.16
C HIS A 632 2.86 -20.84 8.18
N LEU A 633 1.91 -19.99 7.80
CA LEU A 633 0.63 -19.81 8.50
C LEU A 633 -0.18 -21.10 8.50
N SER A 634 0.33 -22.31 8.63
CA SER A 634 -0.46 -23.53 8.88
C SER A 634 0.45 -24.70 8.67
N LYS A 635 0.48 -25.58 9.66
CA LYS A 635 1.04 -26.92 9.51
C LYS A 635 0.03 -27.88 8.91
N THR A 636 -0.95 -27.40 8.14
CA THR A 636 -2.07 -28.21 7.65
C THR A 636 -2.14 -28.23 6.12
N ALA A 637 -2.43 -29.41 5.58
CA ALA A 637 -2.70 -29.60 4.15
C ALA A 637 -4.11 -30.13 3.96
N THR A 638 -4.70 -29.86 2.80
CA THR A 638 -5.91 -30.58 2.36
C THR A 638 -5.50 -31.78 1.52
N ARG A 639 -5.84 -32.99 1.97
CA ARG A 639 -5.55 -34.24 1.27
C ARG A 639 -6.84 -34.96 0.88
N CYS A 640 -6.85 -35.59 -0.29
CA CYS A 640 -7.94 -36.46 -0.73
C CYS A 640 -7.74 -37.87 -0.16
N THR A 641 -8.78 -38.43 0.46
CA THR A 641 -8.74 -39.80 1.01
C THR A 641 -8.95 -40.87 -0.06
N GLU A 642 -9.62 -40.53 -1.16
CA GLU A 642 -9.88 -41.43 -2.29
C GLU A 642 -8.65 -41.54 -3.21
N CYS A 643 -8.15 -40.41 -3.72
CA CYS A 643 -6.98 -40.38 -4.62
C CYS A 643 -5.65 -40.56 -3.86
N LYS A 644 -5.66 -40.40 -2.53
CA LYS A 644 -4.45 -40.32 -1.69
C LYS A 644 -3.48 -39.24 -2.20
N GLU A 645 -3.98 -38.03 -2.41
CA GLU A 645 -3.22 -36.93 -3.03
C GLU A 645 -3.26 -35.68 -2.15
N ASN A 646 -2.14 -34.95 -2.11
CA ASN A 646 -2.03 -33.66 -1.44
C ASN A 646 -2.63 -32.59 -2.38
N CYS A 647 -3.85 -32.15 -2.09
CA CYS A 647 -4.66 -31.34 -3.00
C CYS A 647 -4.48 -29.84 -2.79
N HIS A 648 -4.14 -29.42 -1.56
CA HIS A 648 -3.79 -28.04 -1.26
C HIS A 648 -2.64 -28.04 -0.25
N TYR A 649 -1.44 -27.79 -0.77
CA TYR A 649 -0.21 -27.63 -0.01
C TYR A 649 0.81 -26.85 -0.86
N PRO A 650 1.56 -25.90 -0.27
CA PRO A 650 1.45 -25.40 1.10
C PRO A 650 0.29 -24.39 1.30
N GLY A 651 -0.03 -24.06 2.55
CA GLY A 651 -0.81 -22.85 2.88
C GLY A 651 -2.33 -22.99 2.97
N CYS A 652 -2.86 -24.16 3.32
CA CYS A 652 -4.30 -24.33 3.54
C CYS A 652 -4.72 -23.94 4.98
N TRP A 653 -4.69 -22.65 5.34
CA TRP A 653 -4.91 -22.21 6.74
C TRP A 653 -6.33 -21.80 7.09
N TRP A 654 -6.96 -20.92 6.32
CA TRP A 654 -8.13 -20.16 6.79
C TRP A 654 -9.46 -20.90 6.63
N VAL A 655 -9.51 -21.86 5.71
CA VAL A 655 -10.75 -22.52 5.31
C VAL A 655 -11.20 -23.50 6.39
N LYS A 656 -12.34 -23.23 7.04
CA LYS A 656 -13.03 -24.16 7.96
C LYS A 656 -13.92 -25.15 7.20
N ASN A 657 -14.65 -24.67 6.19
CA ASN A 657 -15.45 -25.50 5.29
C ASN A 657 -14.68 -25.78 3.99
N LEU A 658 -14.29 -27.03 3.76
CA LEU A 658 -13.47 -27.42 2.62
C LEU A 658 -14.08 -27.09 1.25
N SER A 659 -15.41 -26.93 1.13
CA SER A 659 -16.04 -26.46 -0.11
C SER A 659 -15.57 -25.07 -0.54
N TRP A 660 -15.11 -24.25 0.42
CA TRP A 660 -14.61 -22.88 0.18
C TRP A 660 -13.11 -22.83 -0.11
N CYS A 661 -12.45 -23.99 -0.14
CA CYS A 661 -11.02 -24.07 -0.42
C CYS A 661 -10.71 -23.54 -1.82
N SER A 662 -9.58 -22.83 -1.97
CA SER A 662 -9.17 -22.20 -3.23
C SER A 662 -9.09 -23.18 -4.41
N VAL A 663 -8.74 -24.43 -4.12
CA VAL A 663 -8.63 -25.53 -5.08
C VAL A 663 -9.94 -26.28 -5.35
N MET A 664 -11.04 -25.92 -4.69
CA MET A 664 -12.37 -26.45 -5.05
C MET A 664 -12.97 -25.56 -6.13
N THR A 665 -13.91 -26.06 -6.92
CA THR A 665 -14.78 -25.27 -7.81
C THR A 665 -15.94 -24.65 -7.01
N LYS A 666 -16.81 -23.86 -7.65
CA LYS A 666 -18.01 -23.32 -6.98
C LYS A 666 -18.98 -24.44 -6.57
N GLU A 667 -18.97 -25.55 -7.30
CA GLU A 667 -19.78 -26.75 -7.05
C GLU A 667 -19.13 -27.70 -6.01
N GLY A 668 -18.01 -27.30 -5.40
CA GLY A 668 -17.32 -28.09 -4.37
C GLY A 668 -16.50 -29.29 -4.90
N LYS A 669 -16.14 -29.30 -6.19
CA LYS A 669 -15.26 -30.32 -6.78
C LYS A 669 -13.80 -29.90 -6.74
N CYS A 670 -12.88 -30.81 -6.44
CA CYS A 670 -11.46 -30.49 -6.41
C CYS A 670 -10.91 -30.31 -7.84
N THR A 671 -10.16 -29.24 -8.08
CA THR A 671 -9.49 -29.00 -9.36
C THR A 671 -8.12 -29.67 -9.45
N VAL A 672 -7.55 -30.11 -8.32
CA VAL A 672 -6.17 -30.63 -8.23
C VAL A 672 -6.12 -32.16 -8.28
N CYS A 673 -6.95 -32.87 -7.51
CA CYS A 673 -6.84 -34.33 -7.47
C CYS A 673 -7.28 -35.00 -8.76
N THR A 674 -6.70 -36.17 -9.05
CA THR A 674 -6.94 -36.95 -10.27
C THR A 674 -8.42 -37.26 -10.48
N GLY A 675 -9.13 -37.61 -9.41
CA GLY A 675 -10.56 -37.96 -9.46
C GLY A 675 -11.51 -36.77 -9.47
N LYS A 676 -11.00 -35.52 -9.46
CA LYS A 676 -11.78 -34.27 -9.26
C LYS A 676 -12.83 -34.43 -8.15
N CYS A 677 -12.41 -35.08 -7.06
CA CYS A 677 -13.29 -35.57 -6.01
C CYS A 677 -14.05 -34.44 -5.32
N ASP A 678 -15.19 -34.79 -4.74
CA ASP A 678 -15.97 -33.85 -3.93
C ASP A 678 -15.21 -33.40 -2.68
N HIS A 679 -15.44 -32.16 -2.22
CA HIS A 679 -14.81 -31.62 -1.02
C HIS A 679 -15.02 -32.50 0.23
N THR A 680 -16.12 -33.26 0.30
CA THR A 680 -16.40 -34.25 1.36
C THR A 680 -15.39 -35.40 1.42
N LYS A 681 -14.67 -35.67 0.33
CA LYS A 681 -13.61 -36.68 0.24
C LYS A 681 -12.23 -36.15 0.64
N HIS A 682 -12.18 -34.93 1.17
CA HIS A 682 -10.96 -34.28 1.57
C HIS A 682 -10.92 -34.07 3.08
N VAL A 683 -9.72 -34.17 3.64
CA VAL A 683 -9.46 -33.96 5.06
C VAL A 683 -8.37 -32.89 5.16
N LYS A 684 -8.54 -31.97 6.12
CA LYS A 684 -7.53 -30.98 6.48
C LYS A 684 -6.94 -31.32 7.84
N ASN A 685 -5.65 -31.68 7.86
CA ASN A 685 -4.92 -31.99 9.09
C ASN A 685 -3.41 -31.77 8.88
N GLU A 686 -2.61 -32.04 9.92
CA GLU A 686 -1.16 -31.85 9.91
C GLU A 686 -0.38 -32.98 9.23
N GLN A 687 -0.99 -33.64 8.24
CA GLN A 687 -0.39 -34.79 7.55
C GLN A 687 -0.50 -34.67 6.03
N ILE A 688 0.51 -35.19 5.33
CA ILE A 688 0.57 -35.29 3.87
C ILE A 688 0.96 -36.70 3.46
N TYR A 689 0.63 -37.07 2.22
CA TYR A 689 1.17 -38.27 1.59
C TYR A 689 2.57 -37.99 1.05
N GLU A 690 3.56 -38.74 1.52
CA GLU A 690 4.92 -38.74 0.98
C GLU A 690 5.15 -40.01 0.16
N ILE A 691 5.83 -39.87 -0.97
CA ILE A 691 6.18 -41.02 -1.82
C ILE A 691 7.49 -41.62 -1.32
N LYS A 692 7.43 -42.90 -0.92
CA LYS A 692 8.56 -43.71 -0.45
C LYS A 692 8.67 -44.98 -1.30
N THR A 693 9.82 -45.63 -1.28
CA THR A 693 10.05 -46.93 -1.92
C THR A 693 10.26 -48.01 -0.87
N LYS A 694 9.87 -49.24 -1.21
CA LYS A 694 10.20 -50.44 -0.42
C LYS A 694 10.69 -51.53 -1.37
N LYS A 695 11.67 -52.31 -0.94
CA LYS A 695 12.10 -53.50 -1.68
C LYS A 695 11.07 -54.61 -1.56
N VAL A 696 10.66 -55.18 -2.69
CA VAL A 696 9.70 -56.28 -2.76
C VAL A 696 10.24 -57.38 -3.66
N THR A 697 10.27 -58.61 -3.15
CA THR A 697 10.57 -59.79 -3.96
C THR A 697 9.31 -60.22 -4.73
N ARG A 698 9.42 -60.40 -6.04
CA ARG A 698 8.35 -60.80 -6.95
C ARG A 698 8.67 -62.13 -7.61
N THR A 699 7.69 -63.01 -7.71
CA THR A 699 7.80 -64.28 -8.44
C THR A 699 7.10 -64.23 -9.80
N ASP A 700 7.38 -65.20 -10.69
CA ASP A 700 6.68 -65.33 -12.00
C ASP A 700 5.17 -65.47 -11.83
N LYS A 701 4.74 -66.15 -10.76
CA LYS A 701 3.32 -66.26 -10.41
C LYS A 701 2.72 -64.91 -10.02
N ASP A 702 3.42 -64.12 -9.21
CA ASP A 702 2.93 -62.80 -8.77
C ASP A 702 2.83 -61.81 -9.94
N LEU A 703 3.77 -61.87 -10.89
CA LEU A 703 3.71 -61.06 -12.11
C LEU A 703 2.55 -61.48 -13.00
N LYS A 704 2.35 -62.79 -13.21
CA LYS A 704 1.21 -63.30 -13.96
C LYS A 704 -0.11 -62.90 -13.32
N GLU A 705 -0.30 -63.12 -12.03
CA GLU A 705 -1.55 -62.77 -11.34
C GLU A 705 -1.85 -61.26 -11.39
N ARG A 706 -0.82 -60.41 -11.30
CA ARG A 706 -0.96 -58.94 -11.40
C ARG A 706 -1.38 -58.46 -12.79
N TYR A 707 -0.97 -59.14 -13.86
CA TYR A 707 -1.21 -58.71 -15.25
C TYR A 707 -2.16 -59.63 -16.07
N GLU A 708 -2.55 -60.80 -15.55
CA GLU A 708 -3.42 -61.79 -16.22
C GLU A 708 -4.85 -61.29 -16.42
N ASN A 709 -5.36 -60.42 -15.53
CA ASN A 709 -6.69 -59.83 -15.67
C ASN A 709 -6.76 -58.71 -16.74
N THR A 710 -5.61 -58.20 -17.20
CA THR A 710 -5.49 -57.16 -18.24
C THR A 710 -5.13 -57.74 -19.62
N LEU A 711 -4.81 -59.03 -19.68
CA LEU A 711 -4.39 -59.73 -20.89
C LEU A 711 -5.59 -60.04 -21.80
N GLY A 712 -5.71 -59.33 -22.91
CA GLY A 712 -6.39 -59.88 -24.08
C GLY A 712 -5.67 -61.17 -24.53
N LYS A 713 -6.42 -62.16 -25.03
CA LYS A 713 -5.97 -63.55 -25.32
C LYS A 713 -4.67 -63.73 -26.15
N ASN A 714 -4.03 -62.67 -26.65
CA ASN A 714 -2.83 -62.69 -27.50
C ASN A 714 -1.71 -61.67 -27.13
N GLN A 715 -1.70 -61.06 -25.94
CA GLN A 715 -0.63 -60.11 -25.55
C GLN A 715 0.48 -60.76 -24.71
N SER A 716 1.75 -60.43 -24.98
CA SER A 716 2.88 -60.87 -24.12
C SER A 716 2.98 -59.98 -22.86
N LEU A 717 3.52 -60.54 -21.77
CA LEU A 717 3.78 -59.78 -20.54
C LEU A 717 4.65 -58.55 -20.81
N MET A 718 5.66 -58.68 -21.66
CA MET A 718 6.49 -57.57 -22.11
C MET A 718 5.70 -56.46 -22.82
N CYS A 719 4.79 -56.82 -23.75
CA CYS A 719 3.94 -55.83 -24.43
C CYS A 719 3.01 -55.10 -23.45
N THR A 720 2.57 -55.79 -22.39
CA THR A 720 1.73 -55.21 -21.32
C THR A 720 2.51 -54.18 -20.52
N LEU A 721 3.75 -54.50 -20.11
CA LEU A 721 4.64 -53.57 -19.41
C LEU A 721 4.98 -52.35 -20.29
N GLU A 722 5.25 -52.55 -21.59
CA GLU A 722 5.49 -51.44 -22.53
C GLU A 722 4.26 -50.53 -22.70
N ASN A 723 3.05 -51.09 -22.72
CA ASN A 723 1.81 -50.32 -22.80
C ASN A 723 1.60 -49.49 -21.51
N GLU A 724 1.94 -50.05 -20.35
CA GLU A 724 1.86 -49.35 -19.07
C GLU A 724 2.89 -48.21 -18.98
N MET A 725 4.14 -48.43 -19.43
CA MET A 725 5.14 -47.36 -19.57
C MET A 725 4.62 -46.24 -20.49
N ARG A 726 4.03 -46.58 -21.65
CA ARG A 726 3.40 -45.60 -22.55
C ARG A 726 2.19 -44.90 -21.93
N GLN A 727 1.48 -45.52 -21.00
CA GLN A 727 0.36 -44.89 -20.28
C GLN A 727 0.87 -43.91 -19.22
N ILE A 728 1.94 -44.26 -18.50
CA ILE A 728 2.60 -43.38 -17.53
C ILE A 728 3.10 -42.10 -18.24
N GLU A 729 3.74 -42.24 -19.40
CA GLU A 729 4.23 -41.09 -20.17
C GLU A 729 3.09 -40.16 -20.64
N ARG A 730 1.98 -40.74 -21.14
CA ARG A 730 0.80 -39.96 -21.53
C ARG A 730 0.19 -39.20 -20.36
N GLU A 731 0.13 -39.82 -19.18
CA GLU A 731 -0.39 -39.20 -17.97
C GLU A 731 0.52 -38.04 -17.51
N LYS A 732 1.85 -38.20 -17.63
CA LYS A 732 2.82 -37.12 -17.38
C LYS A 732 2.60 -35.90 -18.28
N ILE A 733 2.40 -36.11 -19.58
CA ILE A 733 2.12 -35.02 -20.53
C ILE A 733 0.80 -34.30 -20.18
N ARG A 734 -0.26 -35.07 -19.90
CA ARG A 734 -1.57 -34.51 -19.49
C ARG A 734 -1.44 -33.67 -18.22
N LEU A 735 -0.64 -34.12 -17.27
CA LEU A 735 -0.38 -33.45 -16.02
C LEU A 735 0.29 -32.08 -16.18
N VAL A 736 1.29 -32.02 -17.05
CA VAL A 736 1.98 -30.76 -17.41
C VAL A 736 1.00 -29.80 -18.10
N GLU A 737 0.10 -30.32 -18.95
CA GLU A 737 -0.95 -29.53 -19.60
C GLU A 737 -1.89 -28.86 -18.59
N GLU A 738 -2.39 -29.61 -17.60
CA GLU A 738 -3.33 -29.08 -16.60
C GLU A 738 -2.71 -27.93 -15.79
N CYS A 739 -1.42 -28.04 -15.42
CA CYS A 739 -0.75 -26.94 -14.72
C CYS A 739 -0.39 -25.75 -15.64
N TYR A 740 -0.12 -25.99 -16.93
CA TYR A 740 0.06 -24.91 -17.90
C TYR A 740 -1.22 -24.08 -18.07
N GLN A 741 -2.39 -24.73 -18.12
CA GLN A 741 -3.69 -24.03 -18.19
C GLN A 741 -3.95 -23.17 -16.94
N CYS A 742 -3.57 -23.65 -15.75
CA CYS A 742 -3.65 -22.86 -14.51
C CYS A 742 -2.77 -21.61 -14.59
N PHE A 743 -1.58 -21.74 -15.18
CA PHE A 743 -0.65 -20.63 -15.40
C PHE A 743 -1.20 -19.61 -16.40
N GLU A 744 -1.74 -20.03 -17.54
CA GLU A 744 -2.32 -19.10 -18.53
C GLU A 744 -3.48 -18.28 -17.97
N LYS A 745 -4.35 -18.91 -17.17
CA LYS A 745 -5.47 -18.21 -16.54
C LYS A 745 -5.02 -17.13 -15.54
N LEU A 746 -3.90 -17.37 -14.85
CA LEU A 746 -3.28 -16.36 -13.99
C LEU A 746 -2.73 -15.20 -14.81
N MET A 747 -2.01 -15.52 -15.90
CA MET A 747 -1.43 -14.54 -16.82
C MET A 747 -2.46 -13.59 -17.44
N GLU A 748 -3.65 -14.09 -17.77
CA GLU A 748 -4.68 -13.30 -18.44
C GLU A 748 -5.33 -12.23 -17.53
N ASN A 749 -5.45 -12.52 -16.24
CA ASN A 749 -6.26 -11.73 -15.30
C ASN A 749 -5.42 -10.86 -14.35
N ALA A 750 -4.18 -11.27 -14.04
CA ALA A 750 -3.33 -10.53 -13.11
C ALA A 750 -2.88 -9.19 -13.70
N LEU A 751 -2.87 -8.14 -12.87
CA LEU A 751 -2.30 -6.84 -13.22
C LEU A 751 -0.79 -6.96 -13.50
N LYS A 752 -0.11 -7.73 -12.65
CA LYS A 752 1.29 -8.13 -12.83
C LYS A 752 1.38 -9.64 -12.69
N SER A 753 1.63 -10.33 -13.79
CA SER A 753 1.67 -11.79 -13.83
C SER A 753 3.04 -12.37 -13.47
N THR A 754 4.09 -11.56 -13.59
CA THR A 754 5.49 -11.90 -13.34
C THR A 754 5.94 -11.49 -11.93
N SER A 755 5.31 -12.04 -10.87
CA SER A 755 5.82 -11.89 -9.49
C SER A 755 6.84 -12.97 -9.15
N MET A 756 7.82 -12.66 -8.31
CA MET A 756 8.86 -13.63 -7.85
C MET A 756 8.27 -14.92 -7.26
N SER A 757 7.07 -14.86 -6.68
CA SER A 757 6.33 -16.04 -6.25
C SER A 757 6.03 -17.01 -7.42
N SER A 758 5.59 -16.48 -8.56
CA SER A 758 5.27 -17.23 -9.78
C SER A 758 6.54 -17.78 -10.46
N PHE A 759 7.68 -17.08 -10.33
CA PHE A 759 8.97 -17.53 -10.86
C PHE A 759 9.47 -18.83 -10.23
N ARG A 760 9.17 -19.08 -8.94
CA ARG A 760 9.63 -20.30 -8.25
C ARG A 760 9.19 -21.58 -8.97
N HIS A 761 8.08 -21.51 -9.68
CA HIS A 761 7.52 -22.62 -10.45
C HIS A 761 7.89 -22.57 -11.93
N LEU A 762 8.37 -21.42 -12.44
CA LEU A 762 8.58 -21.18 -13.86
C LEU A 762 9.69 -22.06 -14.44
N ASP A 763 10.81 -22.22 -13.75
CA ASP A 763 11.92 -23.08 -14.22
C ASP A 763 11.49 -24.54 -14.37
N PHE A 764 10.82 -25.06 -13.34
CA PHE A 764 10.25 -26.41 -13.36
C PHE A 764 9.22 -26.57 -14.48
N MET A 765 8.35 -25.58 -14.69
CA MET A 765 7.36 -25.62 -15.76
C MET A 765 8.01 -25.55 -17.15
N ILE A 766 9.04 -24.72 -17.35
CA ILE A 766 9.78 -24.64 -18.63
C ILE A 766 10.41 -26.00 -18.94
N GLU A 767 11.10 -26.61 -17.97
CA GLU A 767 11.70 -27.93 -18.11
C GLU A 767 10.65 -28.98 -18.51
N LYS A 768 9.54 -29.06 -17.78
CA LYS A 768 8.51 -30.08 -18.05
C LYS A 768 7.70 -29.83 -19.31
N VAL A 769 7.47 -28.58 -19.70
CA VAL A 769 6.80 -28.26 -20.98
C VAL A 769 7.72 -28.58 -22.16
N LYS A 770 9.05 -28.43 -22.03
CA LYS A 770 10.02 -28.86 -23.06
C LYS A 770 9.92 -30.35 -23.37
N GLU A 771 9.76 -31.18 -22.33
CA GLU A 771 9.58 -32.63 -22.48
C GLU A 771 8.32 -33.01 -23.29
N THR A 772 7.29 -32.15 -23.34
CA THR A 772 6.07 -32.39 -24.12
C THR A 772 6.20 -32.11 -25.63
N GLY A 773 7.31 -31.51 -26.07
CA GLY A 773 7.53 -31.13 -27.48
C GLY A 773 6.76 -29.88 -27.96
N LYS A 774 6.02 -29.18 -27.07
CA LYS A 774 5.24 -27.98 -27.41
C LYS A 774 6.09 -26.70 -27.40
N GLN A 775 6.92 -26.50 -28.43
CA GLN A 775 7.88 -25.39 -28.50
C GLN A 775 7.29 -23.98 -28.35
N GLU A 776 6.12 -23.69 -28.94
CA GLU A 776 5.46 -22.39 -28.83
C GLU A 776 5.20 -21.99 -27.37
N ARG A 777 4.83 -22.96 -26.54
CA ARG A 777 4.55 -22.72 -25.12
C ARG A 777 5.81 -22.57 -24.29
N VAL A 778 6.87 -23.29 -24.67
CA VAL A 778 8.20 -23.10 -24.11
C VAL A 778 8.68 -21.68 -24.38
N GLN A 779 8.58 -21.21 -25.63
CA GLN A 779 8.94 -19.84 -26.00
C GLN A 779 8.16 -18.82 -25.18
N LYS A 780 6.84 -18.98 -25.05
CA LYS A 780 6.02 -18.09 -24.21
C LYS A 780 6.48 -18.05 -22.75
N LEU A 781 6.82 -19.18 -22.14
CA LEU A 781 7.34 -19.23 -20.76
C LEU A 781 8.75 -18.66 -20.64
N GLU A 782 9.61 -18.88 -21.65
CA GLU A 782 10.97 -18.33 -21.72
C GLU A 782 10.97 -16.82 -21.94
N GLU A 783 10.08 -16.30 -22.79
CA GLU A 783 9.87 -14.85 -22.97
C GLU A 783 9.37 -14.21 -21.69
N LEU A 784 8.49 -14.87 -20.94
CA LEU A 784 8.05 -14.39 -19.64
C LEU A 784 9.20 -14.40 -18.63
N LYS A 785 10.00 -15.46 -18.62
CA LYS A 785 11.22 -15.54 -17.81
C LYS A 785 12.19 -14.43 -18.16
N ILE A 786 12.43 -14.18 -19.45
CA ILE A 786 13.33 -13.13 -19.94
C ILE A 786 12.76 -11.75 -19.66
N SER A 787 11.48 -11.47 -19.93
CA SER A 787 10.85 -10.19 -19.61
C SER A 787 11.02 -9.89 -18.13
N ALA A 788 10.75 -10.89 -17.29
CA ALA A 788 10.80 -10.70 -15.87
C ALA A 788 12.25 -10.72 -15.32
N GLN A 789 13.19 -11.41 -15.98
CA GLN A 789 14.62 -11.33 -15.69
C GLN A 789 15.21 -10.00 -16.16
N MET A 790 14.94 -9.52 -17.37
CA MET A 790 15.37 -8.21 -17.91
C MET A 790 14.80 -7.05 -17.10
N GLU A 791 13.61 -7.23 -16.53
CA GLU A 791 13.05 -6.35 -15.52
C GLU A 791 13.82 -6.39 -14.17
N ASN A 792 14.59 -7.46 -13.92
CA ASN A 792 15.43 -7.79 -12.76
C ASN A 792 16.96 -7.93 -13.10
N VAL A 793 17.49 -7.39 -14.21
CA VAL A 793 18.95 -7.48 -14.55
C VAL A 793 19.77 -6.40 -13.78
N GLY A 794 19.30 -5.98 -12.61
CA GLY A 794 20.16 -5.30 -11.63
C GLY A 794 20.94 -6.30 -10.75
N LEU A 795 20.40 -7.50 -10.53
CA LEU A 795 20.76 -8.38 -9.40
C LEU A 795 22.07 -9.14 -9.57
N TYR A 796 22.69 -9.16 -10.76
CA TYR A 796 23.80 -10.09 -11.06
C TYR A 796 25.09 -9.43 -11.59
N ARG A 797 25.29 -8.12 -11.42
CA ARG A 797 26.56 -7.46 -11.82
C ARG A 797 27.46 -7.01 -10.67
N GLU A 798 27.07 -7.15 -9.41
CA GLU A 798 27.87 -6.69 -8.26
C GLU A 798 28.33 -7.81 -7.30
N GLU A 799 28.46 -9.06 -7.78
CA GLU A 799 29.25 -10.09 -7.07
C GLU A 799 30.62 -10.37 -7.72
N ASN A 800 31.00 -9.60 -8.75
CA ASN A 800 32.32 -9.68 -9.39
C ASN A 800 32.86 -8.29 -9.78
N GLN A 801 32.79 -7.31 -8.88
CA GLN A 801 33.62 -6.11 -8.94
C GLN A 801 33.99 -5.59 -7.56
#